data_AF-A0A495V5U4-F1
#
_entry.id   AF-A0A495V5U4-F1
#
_cell.length_a   1.000
_cell.length_b   1.000
_cell.length_c   1.000
_cell.angle_alpha   90.00
_cell.angle_beta   90.00
_cell.angle_gamma   90.00
#
_symmetry.space_group_name_H-M   'P 1'
#
loop_
_entity.id
_entity.type
_entity.pdbx_description
1 polymer ?
#
loop_
_entity_poly.entity_id
_entity_poly.type
_entity_poly.pdbx_seq_one_letter_code
_entity_poly.pdbx_strand_id
1 'polypeptide(L)'
;MTSEILDDFVDPSSWQAYASGRAQLRLQSDTGPDGSALRLDFDFHGGGGFVVARRPTTLRLPPAYCLRLAVRGAMPPSQFELKLVDSGGTNVWRYLQETLEPDGNWRVLEIPSRLIDFAWGPAGGGVAREIGAIEIAIVAGSGSGSGSGGRGHLCIAELRMEDRTPPWPPGLAASAALPGHPPTAVLDTGSATDWRAGSGCGEATLTLDFGRECEYGGLILHWNEPVLPPESDPAGERAFRLYASNDGEAWRLLYTAARAGGVCNLVGLPNASSRYLRLALDPGPDGVYPALGSIALQPDAFSRSPNEFFHHVAERGPRGRYPRWLYREQTYWTAVDIPDGGIPALLNEDGLIEVGPAAGKGAGWTLEPFLFVDEGLLGWAELALMPALEQGELPIPSVTGAGAGLVLVTTAFAAGVLGQRVLYARYRLENRRDTPVAATLFVAVRPFQVSPPWQGYADIGGVSPIDRLAYCDRWVRVNDDEILVPLSAPSGFGAATFDQGAITDRLALGRLPPDQAADDPLGFASGALRFDRVLPPGEVEEVVIAIPFARDRAGPVVDALRLGHGLDANAGFDEAMHDWSQRLGAVTFALPPSARILAATAKTALAHILINRDGPAFQPGPRRYTRSWIRDGAVMSAALLRMGCRSESADFVRWYAGFQTEAGEVPCCVDHKGPDWLPEHDSLGEFIFAVAEPVRFTGDRQLAADLWPAVRRAVAYLEQLRARRLTDAERTPERRACFGLLPESVSHEGYLAQPVHAYWDDLWAVRGLKDAAWLAEILGEDAEHARLTALCEDFRRTLYASIALTMSERGIDFIPGSVEWADPDPTAIAVALTLIDEGHRLPEAALQRTFEELLKRFRAMHDRSVDWTNYSPYEVRVVGALIRLGRRRDAHEVLRVLLADLRPPAWHQWPEIIWHDPRAPGHQGDLPHAWISAEYVLVFRDLFVYEREVDGSLVVCAGIPLDWLDEGPVSVIGLPTWYGLLDLHLGRGAGDAIELSLAGLDRIPPGGIRFAPPLDLASRSITVNGAPTDEVTAAELLIRAVPARVVVS
;
A
#
# COMPACT_ATOMS: atom_id res chain seq x y z
N MET A 1 -16.57 -18.58 -37.17
CA MET A 1 -15.77 -17.58 -36.44
C MET A 1 -15.48 -16.46 -37.41
N THR A 2 -15.67 -15.21 -37.00
CA THR A 2 -15.25 -14.04 -37.78
C THR A 2 -13.83 -13.67 -37.35
N SER A 3 -12.89 -13.70 -38.31
CA SER A 3 -11.50 -13.30 -38.10
C SER A 3 -11.27 -11.97 -38.82
N GLU A 4 -10.78 -10.97 -38.10
CA GLU A 4 -10.43 -9.64 -38.60
C GLU A 4 -8.90 -9.49 -38.63
N ILE A 5 -8.35 -8.91 -39.70
CA ILE A 5 -6.93 -8.56 -39.79
C ILE A 5 -6.78 -7.17 -39.17
N LEU A 6 -6.06 -7.08 -38.05
CA LEU A 6 -5.78 -5.80 -37.40
C LEU A 6 -4.60 -5.07 -38.05
N ASP A 7 -3.58 -5.84 -38.49
CA ASP A 7 -2.41 -5.34 -39.21
C ASP A 7 -1.79 -6.46 -40.07
N ASP A 8 -1.47 -6.15 -41.33
CA ASP A 8 -0.77 -7.04 -42.28
C ASP A 8 0.73 -6.76 -42.39
N PHE A 9 1.21 -5.75 -41.65
CA PHE A 9 2.58 -5.28 -41.55
C PHE A 9 3.23 -4.87 -42.89
N VAL A 10 2.42 -4.48 -43.88
CA VAL A 10 2.93 -4.00 -45.18
C VAL A 10 3.63 -2.64 -45.04
N ASP A 11 3.14 -1.77 -44.16
CA ASP A 11 3.72 -0.45 -43.89
C ASP A 11 4.24 -0.33 -42.44
N PRO A 12 5.55 -0.52 -42.19
CA PRO A 12 6.11 -0.38 -40.85
C PRO A 12 6.05 1.06 -40.31
N SER A 13 5.77 2.08 -41.15
CA SER A 13 5.70 3.48 -40.71
C SER A 13 4.46 3.81 -39.87
N SER A 14 3.46 2.92 -39.84
CA SER A 14 2.33 3.03 -38.92
C SER A 14 2.69 2.67 -37.47
N TRP A 15 3.91 2.17 -37.23
CA TRP A 15 4.43 1.81 -35.92
C TRP A 15 5.52 2.80 -35.46
N GLN A 16 5.47 3.16 -34.19
CA GLN A 16 6.40 4.09 -33.54
C GLN A 16 7.33 3.31 -32.61
N ALA A 17 8.61 3.65 -32.61
CA ALA A 17 9.62 3.02 -31.77
C ALA A 17 9.89 3.86 -30.52
N TYR A 18 9.78 3.23 -29.36
CA TYR A 18 10.16 3.79 -28.08
C TYR A 18 11.18 2.88 -27.40
N ALA A 19 12.12 3.45 -26.66
CA ALA A 19 13.13 2.71 -25.93
C ALA A 19 13.47 3.42 -24.62
N SER A 20 13.72 2.66 -23.56
CA SER A 20 14.11 3.21 -22.26
C SER A 20 15.62 3.45 -22.17
N GLY A 21 16.03 4.54 -21.54
CA GLY A 21 17.43 4.80 -21.23
C GLY A 21 18.32 4.81 -22.49
N ARG A 22 19.31 3.91 -22.53
CA ARG A 22 20.22 3.75 -23.68
C ARG A 22 19.77 2.70 -24.70
N ALA A 23 18.66 2.02 -24.46
CA ALA A 23 18.18 0.99 -25.39
C ALA A 23 17.86 1.59 -26.77
N GLN A 24 18.01 0.79 -27.81
CA GLN A 24 17.68 1.19 -29.18
C GLN A 24 16.67 0.22 -29.76
N LEU A 25 15.70 0.75 -30.51
CA LEU A 25 14.75 -0.01 -31.29
C LEU A 25 14.67 0.55 -32.70
N ARG A 26 14.84 -0.31 -33.69
CA ARG A 26 14.62 0.00 -35.10
C ARG A 26 13.53 -0.90 -35.65
N LEU A 27 12.54 -0.28 -36.30
CA LEU A 27 11.43 -0.96 -36.96
C LEU A 27 11.68 -1.02 -38.47
N GLN A 28 11.48 -2.19 -39.06
CA GLN A 28 11.59 -2.40 -40.50
C GLN A 28 10.65 -3.51 -40.97
N SER A 29 10.46 -3.64 -42.29
CA SER A 29 9.72 -4.75 -42.88
C SER A 29 10.60 -6.00 -43.04
N ASP A 30 9.99 -7.18 -42.91
CA ASP A 30 10.58 -8.49 -43.18
C ASP A 30 9.49 -9.40 -43.83
N THR A 31 9.83 -10.64 -44.19
CA THR A 31 8.90 -11.61 -44.79
C THR A 31 8.28 -12.51 -43.72
N GLY A 32 6.96 -12.49 -43.62
CA GLY A 32 6.12 -13.33 -42.77
C GLY A 32 5.78 -14.70 -43.39
N PRO A 33 5.04 -15.58 -42.67
CA PRO A 33 4.58 -16.86 -43.21
C PRO A 33 3.69 -16.69 -44.45
N ASP A 34 2.67 -15.82 -44.37
CA ASP A 34 1.71 -15.58 -45.45
C ASP A 34 1.80 -14.16 -46.08
N GLY A 35 2.89 -13.42 -45.85
CA GLY A 35 3.01 -12.04 -46.35
C GLY A 35 4.16 -11.24 -45.75
N SER A 36 3.86 -10.03 -45.25
CA SER A 36 4.82 -9.14 -44.60
C SER A 36 4.89 -9.38 -43.09
N ALA A 37 6.01 -8.97 -42.48
CA ALA A 37 6.22 -8.98 -41.04
C ALA A 37 6.84 -7.65 -40.59
N LEU A 38 6.52 -7.21 -39.37
CA LEU A 38 7.22 -6.15 -38.68
C LEU A 38 8.42 -6.74 -37.95
N ARG A 39 9.62 -6.24 -38.25
CA ARG A 39 10.86 -6.62 -37.58
C ARG A 39 11.31 -5.53 -36.62
N LEU A 40 11.46 -5.91 -35.37
CA LEU A 40 11.98 -5.11 -34.26
C LEU A 40 13.45 -5.52 -34.06
N ASP A 41 14.41 -4.76 -34.57
CA ASP A 41 15.82 -4.92 -34.20
C ASP A 41 16.10 -4.06 -32.97
N PHE A 42 16.63 -4.68 -31.91
CA PHE A 42 16.89 -3.98 -30.65
C PHE A 42 18.27 -4.26 -30.09
N ASP A 43 18.79 -3.32 -29.31
CA ASP A 43 20.03 -3.44 -28.55
C ASP A 43 19.87 -2.73 -27.20
N PHE A 44 19.96 -3.49 -26.10
CA PHE A 44 19.97 -2.93 -24.75
C PHE A 44 21.37 -2.48 -24.28
N HIS A 45 22.40 -2.69 -25.13
CA HIS A 45 23.80 -2.34 -24.87
C HIS A 45 24.37 -2.92 -23.56
N GLY A 46 23.90 -4.11 -23.17
CA GLY A 46 24.35 -4.81 -21.97
C GLY A 46 23.69 -4.36 -20.66
N GLY A 47 22.73 -3.43 -20.71
CA GLY A 47 21.94 -2.98 -19.56
C GLY A 47 20.51 -3.54 -19.51
N GLY A 48 19.78 -3.20 -18.45
CA GLY A 48 18.33 -3.43 -18.35
C GLY A 48 17.51 -2.45 -19.20
N GLY A 49 16.18 -2.58 -19.15
CA GLY A 49 15.25 -1.68 -19.81
C GLY A 49 14.24 -2.38 -20.74
N PHE A 50 13.52 -1.59 -21.52
CA PHE A 50 12.49 -2.05 -22.46
C PHE A 50 12.56 -1.30 -23.80
N VAL A 51 12.08 -1.98 -24.84
CA VAL A 51 11.78 -1.39 -26.15
C VAL A 51 10.33 -1.66 -26.51
N VAL A 52 9.65 -0.68 -27.10
CA VAL A 52 8.22 -0.74 -27.41
C VAL A 52 7.96 -0.31 -28.84
N ALA A 53 7.31 -1.17 -29.62
CA ALA A 53 6.68 -0.82 -30.88
C ALA A 53 5.21 -0.48 -30.60
N ARG A 54 4.79 0.77 -30.87
CA ARG A 54 3.43 1.26 -30.62
C ARG A 54 2.72 1.62 -31.91
N ARG A 55 1.49 1.16 -32.08
CA ARG A 55 0.59 1.53 -33.18
C ARG A 55 -0.66 2.22 -32.65
N PRO A 56 -0.85 3.52 -32.94
CA PRO A 56 -2.14 4.18 -32.75
C PRO A 56 -3.22 3.48 -33.59
N THR A 57 -4.39 3.23 -33.00
CA THR A 57 -5.52 2.56 -33.66
C THR A 57 -6.85 3.06 -33.13
N THR A 58 -7.95 2.63 -33.73
CA THR A 58 -9.30 2.79 -33.19
C THR A 58 -9.98 1.44 -33.32
N LEU A 59 -9.95 0.67 -32.24
CA LEU A 59 -10.46 -0.69 -32.22
C LEU A 59 -11.51 -0.84 -31.12
N ARG A 60 -12.68 -1.36 -31.50
CA ARG A 60 -13.69 -1.83 -30.55
C ARG A 60 -13.57 -3.34 -30.41
N LEU A 61 -13.30 -3.79 -29.20
CA LEU A 61 -13.12 -5.20 -28.89
C LEU A 61 -14.47 -5.87 -28.60
N PRO A 62 -14.72 -7.08 -29.12
CA PRO A 62 -15.92 -7.84 -28.75
C PRO A 62 -15.81 -8.34 -27.30
N PRO A 63 -16.91 -8.81 -26.68
CA PRO A 63 -16.89 -9.29 -25.29
C PRO A 63 -15.90 -10.43 -25.00
N ALA A 64 -15.64 -11.29 -25.99
CA ALA A 64 -14.59 -12.31 -25.94
C ALA A 64 -13.88 -12.39 -27.29
N TYR A 65 -12.54 -12.39 -27.28
CA TYR A 65 -11.74 -12.48 -28.50
C TYR A 65 -10.44 -13.24 -28.27
N CYS A 66 -9.78 -13.62 -29.36
CA CYS A 66 -8.39 -14.07 -29.35
C CYS A 66 -7.56 -13.23 -30.31
N LEU A 67 -6.50 -12.61 -29.80
CA LEU A 67 -5.46 -12.01 -30.63
C LEU A 67 -4.49 -13.10 -31.05
N ARG A 68 -4.25 -13.19 -32.35
CA ARG A 68 -3.30 -14.13 -32.94
C ARG A 68 -2.20 -13.33 -33.61
N LEU A 69 -0.95 -13.71 -33.35
CA LEU A 69 0.20 -13.19 -34.08
C LEU A 69 1.25 -14.29 -34.22
N ALA A 70 1.92 -14.34 -35.36
CA ALA A 70 3.07 -15.20 -35.56
C ALA A 70 4.34 -14.45 -35.12
N VAL A 71 5.20 -15.11 -34.37
CA VAL A 71 6.49 -14.58 -33.92
C VAL A 71 7.65 -15.46 -34.40
N ARG A 72 8.76 -14.84 -34.76
CA ARG A 72 10.03 -15.49 -35.11
C ARG A 72 11.16 -14.54 -34.77
N GLY A 73 12.30 -15.01 -34.27
CA GLY A 73 13.41 -14.12 -33.99
C GLY A 73 14.69 -14.84 -33.59
N ALA A 74 15.71 -14.05 -33.30
CA ALA A 74 16.90 -14.51 -32.62
C ALA A 74 17.28 -13.45 -31.58
N MET A 75 17.09 -13.79 -30.31
CA MET A 75 17.28 -12.89 -29.18
C MET A 75 17.54 -13.67 -27.89
N PRO A 76 18.17 -13.06 -26.87
CA PRO A 76 18.23 -13.64 -25.53
C PRO A 76 16.83 -13.83 -24.93
N PRO A 77 16.69 -14.74 -23.96
CA PRO A 77 15.45 -14.89 -23.18
C PRO A 77 15.05 -13.52 -22.61
N SER A 78 13.86 -13.05 -22.99
CA SER A 78 13.36 -11.72 -22.61
C SER A 78 11.87 -11.80 -22.30
N GLN A 79 11.39 -10.87 -21.48
CA GLN A 79 9.95 -10.71 -21.24
C GLN A 79 9.29 -10.13 -22.49
N PHE A 80 8.13 -10.66 -22.86
CA PHE A 80 7.31 -10.17 -23.96
C PHE A 80 5.98 -9.65 -23.42
N GLU A 81 5.61 -8.44 -23.82
CA GLU A 81 4.33 -7.83 -23.44
C GLU A 81 3.55 -7.42 -24.68
N LEU A 82 2.24 -7.68 -24.67
CA LEU A 82 1.28 -7.04 -25.57
C LEU A 82 0.36 -6.15 -24.74
N LYS A 83 0.31 -4.86 -25.05
CA LYS A 83 -0.49 -3.88 -24.33
C LYS A 83 -1.60 -3.33 -25.21
N LEU A 84 -2.78 -3.20 -24.62
CA LEU A 84 -3.92 -2.50 -25.17
C LEU A 84 -4.10 -1.22 -24.35
N VAL A 85 -4.01 -0.08 -25.00
CA VAL A 85 -4.09 1.24 -24.35
C VAL A 85 -5.43 1.87 -24.72
N ASP A 86 -6.18 2.38 -23.74
CA ASP A 86 -7.42 3.08 -24.01
C ASP A 86 -7.22 4.33 -24.88
N SER A 87 -8.32 4.86 -25.41
CA SER A 87 -8.31 6.09 -26.21
C SER A 87 -7.77 7.31 -25.46
N GLY A 88 -7.85 7.31 -24.12
CA GLY A 88 -7.32 8.38 -23.26
C GLY A 88 -5.83 8.28 -22.96
N GLY A 89 -5.19 7.14 -23.22
CA GLY A 89 -3.79 6.91 -22.90
C GLY A 89 -3.48 6.68 -21.42
N THR A 90 -4.51 6.50 -20.57
CA THR A 90 -4.36 6.43 -19.11
C THR A 90 -4.63 5.04 -18.54
N ASN A 91 -5.36 4.18 -19.27
CA ASN A 91 -5.64 2.80 -18.87
C ASN A 91 -4.94 1.82 -19.80
N VAL A 92 -4.24 0.84 -19.22
CA VAL A 92 -3.50 -0.18 -19.94
C VAL A 92 -3.93 -1.56 -19.50
N TRP A 93 -4.21 -2.44 -20.46
CA TRP A 93 -4.36 -3.87 -20.26
C TRP A 93 -3.18 -4.59 -20.90
N ARG A 94 -2.62 -5.59 -20.23
CA ARG A 94 -1.37 -6.24 -20.61
C ARG A 94 -1.52 -7.76 -20.60
N TYR A 95 -1.10 -8.38 -21.69
CA TYR A 95 -0.63 -9.76 -21.71
C TYR A 95 0.87 -9.77 -21.44
N LEU A 96 1.32 -10.63 -20.52
CA LEU A 96 2.72 -10.81 -20.17
C LEU A 96 3.11 -12.28 -20.36
N GLN A 97 4.22 -12.50 -21.09
CA GLN A 97 4.92 -13.76 -21.12
C GLN A 97 6.32 -13.55 -20.53
N GLU A 98 6.56 -14.13 -19.35
CA GLU A 98 7.80 -13.94 -18.56
C GLU A 98 9.08 -14.27 -19.34
N THR A 99 9.00 -15.24 -20.24
CA THR A 99 10.14 -15.61 -21.07
C THR A 99 9.66 -16.00 -22.46
N LEU A 100 10.10 -15.23 -23.45
CA LEU A 100 9.98 -15.53 -24.86
C LEU A 100 11.36 -15.87 -25.42
N GLU A 101 11.50 -17.09 -25.92
CA GLU A 101 12.69 -17.58 -26.61
C GLU A 101 12.28 -18.07 -28.00
N PRO A 102 12.41 -17.22 -29.04
CA PRO A 102 12.17 -17.65 -30.40
C PRO A 102 13.25 -18.65 -30.85
N ASP A 103 12.86 -19.77 -31.43
CA ASP A 103 13.75 -20.85 -31.89
C ASP A 103 14.16 -20.69 -33.38
N GLY A 104 13.92 -19.52 -33.96
CA GLY A 104 14.11 -19.23 -35.37
C GLY A 104 12.98 -19.72 -36.30
N ASN A 105 12.01 -20.50 -35.79
CA ASN A 105 10.81 -20.88 -36.54
C ASN A 105 9.66 -19.91 -36.25
N TRP A 106 8.70 -19.85 -37.18
CA TRP A 106 7.46 -19.13 -36.93
C TRP A 106 6.59 -19.91 -35.95
N ARG A 107 6.23 -19.26 -34.85
CA ARG A 107 5.30 -19.76 -33.84
C ARG A 107 4.12 -18.82 -33.73
N VAL A 108 2.90 -19.36 -33.77
CA VAL A 108 1.70 -18.57 -33.49
C VAL A 108 1.52 -18.44 -31.99
N LEU A 109 1.37 -17.22 -31.51
CA LEU A 109 0.87 -16.91 -30.17
C LEU A 109 -0.63 -16.69 -30.27
N GLU A 110 -1.39 -17.46 -29.49
CA GLU A 110 -2.82 -17.26 -29.30
C GLU A 110 -3.05 -16.65 -27.93
N ILE A 111 -3.51 -15.40 -27.94
CA ILE A 111 -3.71 -14.57 -26.75
C ILE A 111 -5.21 -14.33 -26.61
N PRO A 112 -5.97 -15.26 -26.02
CA PRO A 112 -7.37 -15.02 -25.69
C PRO A 112 -7.50 -13.86 -24.70
N SER A 113 -8.58 -13.10 -24.79
CA SER A 113 -8.83 -11.88 -24.00
C SER A 113 -8.73 -12.12 -22.49
N ARG A 114 -8.99 -13.36 -22.04
CA ARG A 114 -8.86 -13.79 -20.65
C ARG A 114 -7.43 -13.76 -20.10
N LEU A 115 -6.41 -13.74 -20.96
CA LEU A 115 -4.99 -13.61 -20.56
C LEU A 115 -4.51 -12.14 -20.58
N ILE A 116 -5.39 -11.19 -20.88
CA ILE A 116 -5.05 -9.76 -20.93
C ILE A 116 -5.62 -9.11 -19.66
N ASP A 117 -4.78 -8.92 -18.66
CA ASP A 117 -5.15 -8.34 -17.38
C ASP A 117 -5.09 -6.82 -17.41
N PHE A 118 -5.92 -6.16 -16.60
CA PHE A 118 -5.73 -4.74 -16.34
C PHE A 118 -4.38 -4.53 -15.64
N ALA A 119 -3.54 -3.68 -16.22
CA ALA A 119 -2.19 -3.46 -15.72
C ALA A 119 -2.13 -2.25 -14.79
N TRP A 120 -2.62 -1.09 -15.26
CA TRP A 120 -2.70 0.13 -14.46
C TRP A 120 -3.63 1.18 -15.11
N GLY A 121 -4.04 2.16 -14.31
CA GLY A 121 -4.85 3.30 -14.73
C GLY A 121 -5.97 3.63 -13.75
N PRO A 122 -6.67 4.77 -13.94
CA PRO A 122 -7.74 5.21 -13.05
C PRO A 122 -9.00 4.33 -13.09
N ALA A 123 -9.16 3.43 -14.07
CA ALA A 123 -10.28 2.49 -14.10
C ALA A 123 -10.24 1.42 -13.00
N GLY A 124 -9.05 1.13 -12.46
CA GLY A 124 -8.84 0.17 -11.37
C GLY A 124 -9.26 -1.27 -11.67
N GLY A 125 -9.38 -1.66 -12.95
CA GLY A 125 -9.71 -3.02 -13.38
C GLY A 125 -10.67 -3.09 -14.57
N GLY A 126 -11.34 -4.24 -14.70
CA GLY A 126 -12.25 -4.51 -15.82
C GLY A 126 -11.55 -4.90 -17.13
N VAL A 127 -12.32 -4.91 -18.23
CA VAL A 127 -11.83 -5.32 -19.56
C VAL A 127 -11.75 -4.15 -20.53
N ALA A 128 -10.75 -4.22 -21.41
CA ALA A 128 -10.58 -3.27 -22.49
C ALA A 128 -11.74 -3.39 -23.50
N ARG A 129 -12.33 -2.26 -23.88
CA ARG A 129 -13.43 -2.20 -24.86
C ARG A 129 -13.13 -1.33 -26.06
N GLU A 130 -12.61 -0.14 -25.83
CA GLU A 130 -12.22 0.82 -26.87
C GLU A 130 -10.74 1.14 -26.72
N ILE A 131 -9.96 0.82 -27.75
CA ILE A 131 -8.50 0.88 -27.75
C ILE A 131 -8.02 1.97 -28.69
N GLY A 132 -7.17 2.85 -28.16
CA GLY A 132 -6.48 3.91 -28.89
C GLY A 132 -5.08 3.53 -29.37
N ALA A 133 -4.45 2.51 -28.77
CA ALA A 133 -3.16 2.00 -29.26
C ALA A 133 -2.93 0.52 -28.88
N ILE A 134 -2.18 -0.18 -29.74
CA ILE A 134 -1.61 -1.50 -29.44
C ILE A 134 -0.10 -1.30 -29.29
N GLU A 135 0.48 -1.87 -28.23
CA GLU A 135 1.93 -1.86 -28.02
C GLU A 135 2.47 -3.28 -27.91
N ILE A 136 3.64 -3.50 -28.50
CA ILE A 136 4.43 -4.71 -28.33
C ILE A 136 5.74 -4.32 -27.67
N ALA A 137 5.97 -4.84 -26.46
CA ALA A 137 7.16 -4.55 -25.69
C ALA A 137 8.07 -5.78 -25.55
N ILE A 138 9.37 -5.54 -25.60
CA ILE A 138 10.41 -6.49 -25.22
C ILE A 138 11.15 -5.87 -24.04
N VAL A 139 11.18 -6.57 -22.91
CA VAL A 139 11.85 -6.11 -21.69
C VAL A 139 13.03 -7.04 -21.41
N ALA A 140 14.20 -6.46 -21.16
CA ALA A 140 15.40 -7.22 -20.82
C ALA A 140 15.14 -8.05 -19.54
N GLY A 141 15.45 -9.35 -19.56
CA GLY A 141 15.16 -10.23 -18.42
C GLY A 141 15.91 -9.82 -17.14
N SER A 142 15.29 -9.95 -15.97
CA SER A 142 15.81 -9.53 -14.67
C SER A 142 16.72 -10.57 -13.97
N GLY A 143 17.19 -11.59 -14.68
CA GLY A 143 18.05 -12.62 -14.10
C GLY A 143 19.43 -12.08 -13.71
N SER A 144 19.85 -12.35 -12.47
CA SER A 144 21.17 -12.03 -11.87
C SER A 144 22.38 -12.75 -12.50
N GLY A 145 22.22 -13.34 -13.68
CA GLY A 145 23.29 -13.93 -14.48
C GLY A 145 23.80 -12.91 -15.50
N SER A 146 25.10 -12.94 -15.78
CA SER A 146 25.88 -12.02 -16.64
C SER A 146 25.49 -11.94 -18.13
N GLY A 147 24.20 -11.84 -18.47
CA GLY A 147 23.71 -11.80 -19.85
C GLY A 147 22.34 -11.16 -20.07
N SER A 148 21.79 -10.42 -19.11
CA SER A 148 20.52 -9.69 -19.22
C SER A 148 20.71 -8.30 -19.84
N GLY A 149 20.49 -8.18 -21.15
CA GLY A 149 20.66 -6.93 -21.89
C GLY A 149 21.32 -7.06 -23.27
N GLY A 150 21.13 -8.19 -23.95
CA GLY A 150 21.74 -8.42 -25.27
C GLY A 150 21.01 -7.74 -26.42
N ARG A 151 21.64 -7.75 -27.59
CA ARG A 151 20.99 -7.38 -28.86
C ARG A 151 20.24 -8.55 -29.47
N GLY A 152 19.19 -8.26 -30.20
CA GLY A 152 18.41 -9.29 -30.88
C GLY A 152 17.44 -8.71 -31.89
N HIS A 153 16.64 -9.59 -32.48
CA HIS A 153 15.50 -9.16 -33.27
C HIS A 153 14.30 -10.08 -33.09
N LEU A 154 13.11 -9.49 -33.17
CA LEU A 154 11.83 -10.18 -33.17
C LEU A 154 11.03 -9.74 -34.40
N CYS A 155 10.59 -10.70 -35.19
CA CYS A 155 9.66 -10.53 -36.31
C CYS A 155 8.26 -10.92 -35.87
N ILE A 156 7.28 -10.12 -36.26
CA ILE A 156 5.87 -10.29 -35.91
C ILE A 156 5.06 -10.22 -37.21
N ALA A 157 4.20 -11.20 -37.43
CA ALA A 157 3.35 -11.29 -38.60
C ALA A 157 1.90 -11.62 -38.20
N GLU A 158 0.98 -11.34 -39.12
CA GLU A 158 -0.43 -11.80 -39.06
C GLU A 158 -1.17 -11.40 -37.77
N LEU A 159 -1.12 -10.12 -37.38
CA LEU A 159 -1.88 -9.66 -36.22
C LEU A 159 -3.39 -9.67 -36.55
N ARG A 160 -4.08 -10.69 -36.02
CA ARG A 160 -5.50 -10.97 -36.27
C ARG A 160 -6.28 -11.00 -34.97
N MET A 161 -7.56 -10.67 -35.04
CA MET A 161 -8.52 -10.83 -33.96
C MET A 161 -9.59 -11.83 -34.37
N GLU A 162 -9.85 -12.82 -33.53
CA GLU A 162 -10.96 -13.76 -33.68
C GLU A 162 -12.03 -13.47 -32.65
N ASP A 163 -13.27 -13.28 -33.10
CA ASP A 163 -14.41 -13.16 -32.17
C ASP A 163 -14.78 -14.54 -31.60
N ARG A 164 -14.65 -14.66 -30.28
CA ARG A 164 -14.99 -15.85 -29.48
C ARG A 164 -16.27 -15.68 -28.68
N THR A 165 -17.03 -14.62 -28.94
CA THR A 165 -18.31 -14.34 -28.29
C THR A 165 -19.34 -15.42 -28.65
N PRO A 166 -20.02 -16.01 -27.65
CA PRO A 166 -21.14 -16.92 -27.88
C PRO A 166 -22.24 -16.26 -28.71
N PRO A 167 -22.72 -16.89 -29.80
CA PRO A 167 -23.88 -16.38 -30.52
C PRO A 167 -25.13 -16.47 -29.64
N TRP A 168 -25.95 -15.41 -29.67
CA TRP A 168 -27.22 -15.35 -28.94
C TRP A 168 -28.37 -14.99 -29.89
N PRO A 169 -29.53 -15.68 -29.84
CA PRO A 169 -29.83 -16.81 -28.96
C PRO A 169 -29.11 -18.12 -29.37
N PRO A 170 -28.79 -19.02 -28.42
CA PRO A 170 -28.20 -20.33 -28.73
C PRO A 170 -29.27 -21.31 -29.25
N GLY A 171 -28.83 -22.42 -29.83
CA GLY A 171 -29.70 -23.59 -30.00
C GLY A 171 -30.06 -24.17 -28.62
N LEU A 172 -31.33 -24.54 -28.40
CA LEU A 172 -31.79 -25.10 -27.12
C LEU A 172 -32.35 -26.50 -27.29
N ALA A 173 -31.94 -27.42 -26.42
CA ALA A 173 -32.51 -28.75 -26.30
C ALA A 173 -32.73 -29.09 -24.83
N ALA A 174 -33.90 -29.61 -24.47
CA ALA A 174 -34.20 -30.06 -23.12
C ALA A 174 -34.62 -31.53 -23.10
N SER A 175 -34.33 -32.25 -22.01
CA SER A 175 -34.75 -33.66 -21.85
C SER A 175 -36.26 -33.80 -21.68
N ALA A 176 -36.92 -32.80 -21.11
CA ALA A 176 -38.37 -32.73 -20.95
C ALA A 176 -38.86 -31.27 -20.86
N ALA A 177 -40.13 -31.04 -21.20
CA ALA A 177 -40.82 -29.76 -21.01
C ALA A 177 -42.32 -29.99 -20.82
N LEU A 178 -42.93 -29.30 -19.84
CA LEU A 178 -44.38 -29.29 -19.65
C LEU A 178 -45.08 -28.45 -20.74
N PRO A 179 -46.33 -28.78 -21.13
CA PRO A 179 -47.12 -27.94 -22.02
C PRO A 179 -47.23 -26.50 -21.49
N GLY A 180 -46.91 -25.50 -22.32
CA GLY A 180 -46.88 -24.09 -21.92
C GLY A 180 -45.57 -23.60 -21.31
N HIS A 181 -44.62 -24.50 -21.07
CA HIS A 181 -43.33 -24.20 -20.42
C HIS A 181 -42.13 -24.67 -21.27
N PRO A 182 -41.99 -24.20 -22.53
CA PRO A 182 -40.96 -24.67 -23.45
C PRO A 182 -39.55 -24.24 -23.00
N PRO A 183 -38.48 -24.97 -23.41
CA PRO A 183 -37.11 -24.58 -23.07
C PRO A 183 -36.72 -23.20 -23.59
N THR A 184 -37.35 -22.71 -24.66
CA THR A 184 -37.12 -21.36 -25.20
C THR A 184 -37.60 -20.24 -24.27
N ALA A 185 -38.44 -20.53 -23.28
CA ALA A 185 -38.92 -19.53 -22.30
C ALA A 185 -37.76 -18.89 -21.52
N VAL A 186 -36.67 -19.63 -21.29
CA VAL A 186 -35.50 -19.14 -20.54
C VAL A 186 -34.75 -17.99 -21.23
N LEU A 187 -35.05 -17.71 -22.49
CA LEU A 187 -34.44 -16.62 -23.26
C LEU A 187 -35.23 -15.30 -23.13
N ASP A 188 -36.46 -15.34 -22.61
CA ASP A 188 -37.34 -14.18 -22.51
C ASP A 188 -37.14 -13.46 -21.17
N THR A 189 -36.13 -12.60 -21.11
CA THR A 189 -35.82 -11.79 -19.93
C THR A 189 -36.93 -10.75 -19.68
N GLY A 190 -37.81 -11.01 -18.71
CA GLY A 190 -38.81 -10.05 -18.23
C GLY A 190 -40.28 -10.45 -18.42
N SER A 191 -40.56 -11.65 -18.92
CA SER A 191 -41.92 -12.21 -18.94
C SER A 191 -42.16 -13.19 -17.78
N ALA A 192 -43.43 -13.46 -17.45
CA ALA A 192 -43.82 -14.46 -16.45
C ALA A 192 -43.71 -15.91 -16.98
N THR A 193 -42.95 -16.14 -18.05
CA THR A 193 -42.77 -17.47 -18.65
C THR A 193 -41.58 -18.19 -18.01
N ASP A 194 -41.61 -19.52 -17.98
CA ASP A 194 -40.53 -20.36 -17.45
C ASP A 194 -40.42 -21.69 -18.22
N TRP A 195 -39.26 -22.33 -18.09
CA TRP A 195 -39.09 -23.74 -18.42
C TRP A 195 -39.35 -24.59 -17.17
N ARG A 196 -40.17 -25.64 -17.37
CA ARG A 196 -40.45 -26.66 -16.34
C ARG A 196 -40.33 -28.03 -16.95
N ALA A 197 -39.51 -28.88 -16.35
CA ALA A 197 -39.43 -30.29 -16.73
C ALA A 197 -40.62 -31.09 -16.16
N GLY A 198 -41.07 -32.11 -16.91
CA GLY A 198 -42.11 -33.01 -16.44
C GLY A 198 -41.57 -34.01 -15.39
N SER A 199 -42.43 -34.48 -14.50
CA SER A 199 -42.06 -35.48 -13.49
C SER A 199 -41.65 -36.82 -14.13
N GLY A 200 -40.80 -37.59 -13.43
CA GLY A 200 -40.42 -38.94 -13.85
C GLY A 200 -39.35 -39.04 -14.95
N CYS A 201 -38.70 -37.93 -15.34
CA CYS A 201 -37.61 -37.94 -16.33
C CYS A 201 -36.21 -38.18 -15.73
N GLY A 202 -36.10 -38.36 -14.42
CA GLY A 202 -34.82 -38.61 -13.73
C GLY A 202 -34.05 -37.31 -13.49
N GLU A 203 -33.05 -37.02 -14.31
CA GLU A 203 -32.33 -35.74 -14.30
C GLU A 203 -32.88 -34.86 -15.44
N ALA A 204 -33.39 -33.68 -15.11
CA ALA A 204 -33.89 -32.75 -16.12
C ALA A 204 -32.72 -31.93 -16.66
N THR A 205 -32.51 -31.96 -17.97
CA THR A 205 -31.39 -31.25 -18.60
C THR A 205 -31.87 -30.21 -19.60
N LEU A 206 -31.14 -29.10 -19.68
CA LEU A 206 -31.28 -28.02 -20.65
C LEU A 206 -29.90 -27.71 -21.23
N THR A 207 -29.73 -27.92 -22.53
CA THR A 207 -28.47 -27.76 -23.26
C THR A 207 -28.55 -26.57 -24.21
N LEU A 208 -27.57 -25.67 -24.11
CA LEU A 208 -27.29 -24.57 -25.02
C LEU A 208 -26.23 -25.04 -26.04
N ASP A 209 -26.53 -25.00 -27.33
CA ASP A 209 -25.59 -25.21 -28.44
C ASP A 209 -25.24 -23.88 -29.09
N PHE A 210 -23.99 -23.45 -28.95
CA PHE A 210 -23.45 -22.23 -29.56
C PHE A 210 -23.07 -22.43 -31.04
N GLY A 211 -23.17 -23.65 -31.58
CA GLY A 211 -22.80 -24.02 -32.95
C GLY A 211 -21.30 -24.05 -33.22
N ARG A 212 -20.48 -23.46 -32.34
CA ARG A 212 -19.02 -23.42 -32.36
C ARG A 212 -18.49 -23.30 -30.94
N GLU A 213 -17.20 -23.56 -30.73
CA GLU A 213 -16.54 -23.25 -29.46
C GLU A 213 -16.55 -21.73 -29.23
N CYS A 214 -16.93 -21.32 -28.02
CA CYS A 214 -16.95 -19.94 -27.56
C CYS A 214 -16.42 -19.84 -26.13
N GLU A 215 -16.07 -18.63 -25.71
CA GLU A 215 -15.58 -18.33 -24.35
C GLU A 215 -16.65 -17.57 -23.57
N TYR A 216 -16.83 -17.94 -22.30
CA TYR A 216 -17.80 -17.31 -21.41
C TYR A 216 -17.32 -17.42 -19.96
N GLY A 217 -17.79 -16.52 -19.10
CA GLY A 217 -17.33 -16.43 -17.71
C GLY A 217 -18.36 -16.84 -16.70
N GLY A 218 -19.58 -17.17 -17.09
CA GLY A 218 -20.58 -17.58 -16.11
C GLY A 218 -22.01 -17.55 -16.62
N LEU A 219 -22.93 -17.79 -15.69
CA LEU A 219 -24.37 -17.75 -15.90
C LEU A 219 -25.03 -16.98 -14.76
N ILE A 220 -26.11 -16.28 -15.07
CA ILE A 220 -27.09 -15.84 -14.08
C ILE A 220 -28.35 -16.64 -14.33
N LEU A 221 -28.80 -17.38 -13.32
CA LEU A 221 -30.00 -18.20 -13.36
C LEU A 221 -31.10 -17.51 -12.54
N HIS A 222 -32.22 -17.18 -13.19
CA HIS A 222 -33.39 -16.60 -12.53
C HIS A 222 -34.51 -17.64 -12.43
N TRP A 223 -35.04 -17.83 -11.23
CA TRP A 223 -36.04 -18.85 -10.94
C TRP A 223 -37.43 -18.21 -10.72
N ASN A 224 -38.46 -18.81 -11.30
CA ASN A 224 -39.85 -18.38 -11.16
C ASN A 224 -40.52 -19.13 -9.99
N GLU A 225 -40.08 -18.83 -8.78
CA GLU A 225 -40.57 -19.38 -7.52
C GLU A 225 -40.91 -18.26 -6.52
N PRO A 226 -41.69 -18.53 -5.46
CA PRO A 226 -41.96 -17.54 -4.42
C PRO A 226 -40.66 -16.98 -3.84
N VAL A 227 -40.61 -15.66 -3.65
CA VAL A 227 -39.40 -14.91 -3.22
C VAL A 227 -38.77 -15.47 -1.94
N LEU A 228 -39.57 -16.08 -1.05
CA LEU A 228 -39.13 -16.78 0.16
C LEU A 228 -40.11 -17.92 0.49
N PRO A 229 -39.65 -19.14 0.82
CA PRO A 229 -40.48 -20.06 1.58
C PRO A 229 -40.68 -19.55 3.03
N PRO A 230 -41.81 -19.88 3.70
CA PRO A 230 -42.03 -19.53 5.10
C PRO A 230 -40.94 -20.10 6.03
N GLU A 231 -40.80 -19.56 7.26
CA GLU A 231 -39.76 -19.97 8.25
C GLU A 231 -39.67 -21.48 8.51
N SER A 232 -40.74 -22.21 8.20
CA SER A 232 -40.88 -23.65 8.40
C SER A 232 -40.54 -24.52 7.17
N ASP A 233 -40.11 -23.94 6.04
CA ASP A 233 -40.01 -24.68 4.77
C ASP A 233 -38.63 -24.56 4.08
N PRO A 234 -37.80 -25.63 4.11
CA PRO A 234 -36.57 -25.75 3.33
C PRO A 234 -36.79 -25.84 1.80
N ALA A 235 -38.03 -25.93 1.30
CA ALA A 235 -38.35 -26.27 -0.10
C ALA A 235 -38.01 -25.21 -1.18
N GLY A 236 -37.28 -24.14 -0.84
CA GLY A 236 -36.75 -23.17 -1.82
C GLY A 236 -35.30 -23.42 -2.24
N GLU A 237 -34.62 -24.39 -1.61
CA GLU A 237 -33.28 -24.80 -2.02
C GLU A 237 -33.34 -25.83 -3.15
N ARG A 238 -32.46 -25.65 -4.14
CA ARG A 238 -32.42 -26.49 -5.34
C ARG A 238 -31.02 -27.03 -5.60
N ALA A 239 -30.92 -28.22 -6.18
CA ALA A 239 -29.65 -28.78 -6.62
C ALA A 239 -29.54 -28.71 -8.14
N PHE A 240 -28.40 -28.21 -8.64
CA PHE A 240 -28.10 -28.20 -10.06
C PHE A 240 -26.61 -28.38 -10.36
N ARG A 241 -26.33 -28.86 -11.56
CA ARG A 241 -24.98 -29.09 -12.08
C ARG A 241 -24.83 -28.48 -13.47
N LEU A 242 -23.65 -27.94 -13.77
CA LEU A 242 -23.31 -27.41 -15.09
C LEU A 242 -22.23 -28.26 -15.74
N TYR A 243 -22.43 -28.60 -17.01
CA TYR A 243 -21.49 -29.38 -17.80
C TYR A 243 -21.14 -28.67 -19.11
N ALA A 244 -19.90 -28.81 -19.56
CA ALA A 244 -19.43 -28.36 -20.87
C ALA A 244 -19.04 -29.53 -21.77
N SER A 245 -19.23 -29.36 -23.08
CA SER A 245 -18.79 -30.32 -24.10
C SER A 245 -18.46 -29.62 -25.41
N ASN A 246 -17.53 -30.16 -26.19
CA ASN A 246 -17.21 -29.70 -27.56
C ASN A 246 -17.85 -30.56 -28.65
N ASP A 247 -18.18 -31.81 -28.34
CA ASP A 247 -18.74 -32.80 -29.28
C ASP A 247 -20.20 -33.16 -28.97
N GLY A 248 -20.68 -32.86 -27.77
CA GLY A 248 -22.01 -33.23 -27.28
C GLY A 248 -22.08 -34.61 -26.63
N GLU A 249 -20.96 -35.35 -26.62
CA GLU A 249 -20.84 -36.73 -26.12
C GLU A 249 -20.00 -36.78 -24.83
N ALA A 250 -18.81 -36.16 -24.84
CA ALA A 250 -17.93 -36.09 -23.69
C ALA A 250 -18.25 -34.84 -22.86
N TRP A 251 -18.76 -35.02 -21.65
CA TRP A 251 -19.20 -33.94 -20.76
C TRP A 251 -18.24 -33.77 -19.57
N ARG A 252 -17.74 -32.54 -19.40
CA ARG A 252 -16.92 -32.12 -18.24
C ARG A 252 -17.80 -31.34 -17.27
N LEU A 253 -17.85 -31.76 -16.01
CA LEU A 253 -18.49 -30.99 -14.94
C LEU A 253 -17.72 -29.67 -14.73
N LEU A 254 -18.46 -28.56 -14.73
CA LEU A 254 -17.92 -27.22 -14.48
C LEU A 254 -18.31 -26.68 -13.10
N TYR A 255 -19.51 -26.99 -12.61
CA TYR A 255 -20.06 -26.42 -11.39
C TYR A 255 -21.11 -27.32 -10.77
N THR A 256 -21.19 -27.30 -9.44
CA THR A 256 -22.21 -28.00 -8.66
C THR A 256 -22.73 -27.07 -7.57
N ALA A 257 -24.05 -26.83 -7.55
CA ALA A 257 -24.74 -26.27 -6.40
C ALA A 257 -25.60 -27.36 -5.78
N ALA A 258 -25.32 -27.72 -4.52
CA ALA A 258 -26.11 -28.73 -3.81
C ALA A 258 -27.37 -28.15 -3.16
N ARG A 259 -27.32 -26.88 -2.73
CA ARG A 259 -28.37 -26.19 -1.98
C ARG A 259 -28.49 -24.72 -2.44
N ALA A 260 -28.71 -24.50 -3.73
CA ALA A 260 -28.86 -23.15 -4.26
C ALA A 260 -30.14 -22.48 -3.76
N GLY A 261 -30.01 -21.31 -3.15
CA GLY A 261 -31.13 -20.54 -2.59
C GLY A 261 -31.47 -19.29 -3.41
N GLY A 262 -32.58 -18.65 -3.06
CA GLY A 262 -32.99 -17.35 -3.61
C GLY A 262 -33.53 -17.40 -5.05
N VAL A 263 -34.06 -16.27 -5.53
CA VAL A 263 -34.66 -16.16 -6.89
C VAL A 263 -33.62 -16.01 -8.00
N CYS A 264 -32.35 -15.81 -7.64
CA CYS A 264 -31.25 -15.56 -8.56
C CYS A 264 -29.98 -16.25 -8.06
N ASN A 265 -29.34 -17.06 -8.90
CA ASN A 265 -28.01 -17.62 -8.63
C ASN A 265 -27.00 -17.10 -9.66
N LEU A 266 -25.91 -16.51 -9.17
CA LEU A 266 -24.79 -16.06 -9.99
C LEU A 266 -23.75 -17.18 -9.99
N VAL A 267 -23.41 -17.70 -11.15
CA VAL A 267 -22.50 -18.85 -11.28
C VAL A 267 -21.25 -18.42 -12.03
N GLY A 268 -20.12 -18.35 -11.31
CA GLY A 268 -18.81 -18.09 -11.89
C GLY A 268 -18.25 -19.35 -12.57
N LEU A 269 -17.86 -19.23 -13.84
CA LEU A 269 -17.24 -20.28 -14.64
C LEU A 269 -15.90 -19.77 -15.19
N PRO A 270 -14.89 -19.55 -14.33
CA PRO A 270 -13.61 -18.99 -14.76
C PRO A 270 -12.95 -19.88 -15.81
N ASN A 271 -12.41 -19.27 -16.88
CA ASN A 271 -11.72 -19.97 -17.97
C ASN A 271 -12.57 -21.00 -18.72
N ALA A 272 -13.90 -20.85 -18.77
CA ALA A 272 -14.76 -21.78 -19.48
C ALA A 272 -14.78 -21.51 -21.01
N SER A 273 -14.45 -22.56 -21.77
CA SER A 273 -14.74 -22.63 -23.21
C SER A 273 -15.50 -23.92 -23.53
N SER A 274 -16.49 -23.81 -24.41
CA SER A 274 -17.15 -24.97 -25.01
C SER A 274 -18.03 -24.59 -26.20
N ARG A 275 -18.48 -25.60 -26.95
CA ARG A 275 -19.62 -25.46 -27.87
C ARG A 275 -20.97 -25.67 -27.18
N TYR A 276 -21.04 -26.64 -26.27
CA TYR A 276 -22.26 -27.03 -25.58
C TYR A 276 -22.13 -26.76 -24.08
N LEU A 277 -23.13 -26.08 -23.51
CA LEU A 277 -23.27 -25.87 -22.08
C LEU A 277 -24.59 -26.47 -21.62
N ARG A 278 -24.56 -27.36 -20.62
CA ARG A 278 -25.73 -28.09 -20.11
C ARG A 278 -25.97 -27.79 -18.65
N LEU A 279 -27.17 -27.33 -18.33
CA LEU A 279 -27.74 -27.30 -16.98
C LEU A 279 -28.47 -28.61 -16.72
N ALA A 280 -28.14 -29.26 -15.59
CA ALA A 280 -28.81 -30.44 -15.09
C ALA A 280 -29.45 -30.12 -13.74
N LEU A 281 -30.74 -30.42 -13.59
CA LEU A 281 -31.54 -30.19 -12.41
C LEU A 281 -31.93 -31.52 -11.78
N ASP A 282 -31.79 -31.59 -10.45
CA ASP A 282 -32.34 -32.67 -9.66
C ASP A 282 -33.80 -32.34 -9.29
N PRO A 283 -34.69 -33.35 -9.19
CA PRO A 283 -36.04 -33.12 -8.70
C PRO A 283 -36.01 -32.75 -7.22
N GLY A 284 -36.90 -31.86 -6.80
CA GLY A 284 -37.13 -31.55 -5.39
C GLY A 284 -37.67 -32.76 -4.62
N PRO A 285 -37.80 -32.66 -3.28
CA PRO A 285 -38.29 -33.74 -2.42
C PRO A 285 -39.69 -34.27 -2.79
N ASP A 286 -40.52 -33.45 -3.42
CA ASP A 286 -41.85 -33.76 -3.92
C ASP A 286 -41.86 -34.32 -5.36
N GLY A 287 -40.69 -34.48 -5.98
CA GLY A 287 -40.52 -34.95 -7.35
C GLY A 287 -40.72 -33.87 -8.42
N VAL A 288 -40.86 -32.60 -8.03
CA VAL A 288 -41.06 -31.46 -8.93
C VAL A 288 -39.72 -30.77 -9.21
N TYR A 289 -39.49 -30.38 -10.46
CA TYR A 289 -38.29 -29.61 -10.82
C TYR A 289 -38.53 -28.11 -10.64
N PRO A 290 -37.49 -27.35 -10.25
CA PRO A 290 -37.60 -25.91 -10.10
C PRO A 290 -37.91 -25.23 -11.44
N ALA A 291 -38.72 -24.18 -11.39
CA ALA A 291 -39.12 -23.43 -12.58
C ALA A 291 -38.04 -22.39 -12.95
N LEU A 292 -37.39 -22.57 -14.10
CA LEU A 292 -36.35 -21.66 -14.56
C LEU A 292 -36.94 -20.57 -15.45
N GLY A 293 -36.98 -19.34 -14.95
CA GLY A 293 -37.52 -18.18 -15.65
C GLY A 293 -36.58 -17.67 -16.74
N SER A 294 -35.30 -17.46 -16.44
CA SER A 294 -34.32 -17.06 -17.47
C SER A 294 -32.88 -17.48 -17.18
N ILE A 295 -32.10 -17.54 -18.26
CA ILE A 295 -30.65 -17.74 -18.23
C ILE A 295 -29.98 -16.56 -18.93
N ALA A 296 -29.06 -15.88 -18.25
CA ALA A 296 -28.20 -14.87 -18.86
C ALA A 296 -26.74 -15.35 -18.86
N LEU A 297 -26.23 -15.70 -20.05
CA LEU A 297 -24.82 -16.03 -20.25
C LEU A 297 -23.95 -14.78 -20.07
N GLN A 298 -22.91 -14.91 -19.27
CA GLN A 298 -22.00 -13.82 -18.94
C GLN A 298 -20.67 -13.97 -19.69
N PRO A 299 -20.05 -12.86 -20.13
CA PRO A 299 -18.73 -12.89 -20.78
C PRO A 299 -17.65 -13.34 -19.79
N ASP A 300 -16.48 -13.73 -20.30
CA ASP A 300 -15.32 -14.16 -19.49
C ASP A 300 -15.00 -13.20 -18.32
N ALA A 301 -15.10 -11.89 -18.59
CA ALA A 301 -14.92 -10.82 -17.61
C ALA A 301 -15.76 -10.95 -16.32
N PHE A 302 -16.86 -11.70 -16.35
CA PHE A 302 -17.76 -11.86 -15.23
C PHE A 302 -17.16 -12.60 -14.04
N SER A 303 -16.27 -13.57 -14.27
CA SER A 303 -15.63 -14.32 -13.17
C SER A 303 -14.17 -14.68 -13.46
N ARG A 304 -13.49 -13.91 -14.32
CA ARG A 304 -12.06 -14.09 -14.64
C ARG A 304 -11.16 -14.18 -13.40
N SER A 305 -11.58 -13.56 -12.30
CA SER A 305 -11.01 -13.71 -10.95
C SER A 305 -12.12 -13.63 -9.90
N PRO A 306 -11.89 -14.11 -8.66
CA PRO A 306 -12.82 -13.91 -7.55
C PRO A 306 -13.17 -12.43 -7.33
N ASN A 307 -12.20 -11.53 -7.49
CA ASN A 307 -12.40 -10.08 -7.33
C ASN A 307 -13.38 -9.52 -8.36
N GLU A 308 -13.20 -9.85 -9.64
CA GLU A 308 -14.14 -9.44 -10.69
C GLU A 308 -15.52 -10.06 -10.49
N PHE A 309 -15.59 -11.33 -10.08
CA PHE A 309 -16.86 -11.97 -9.74
C PHE A 309 -17.63 -11.21 -8.67
N PHE A 310 -16.98 -10.84 -7.57
CA PHE A 310 -17.66 -10.07 -6.53
C PHE A 310 -17.97 -8.63 -6.92
N HIS A 311 -17.22 -7.99 -7.83
CA HIS A 311 -17.65 -6.70 -8.41
C HIS A 311 -19.01 -6.84 -9.11
N HIS A 312 -19.19 -7.90 -9.90
CA HIS A 312 -20.47 -8.19 -10.57
C HIS A 312 -21.58 -8.58 -9.58
N VAL A 313 -21.25 -9.32 -8.53
CA VAL A 313 -22.20 -9.66 -7.45
C VAL A 313 -22.67 -8.38 -6.75
N ALA A 314 -21.74 -7.49 -6.36
CA ALA A 314 -22.04 -6.26 -5.65
C ALA A 314 -22.85 -5.27 -6.50
N GLU A 315 -22.56 -5.14 -7.79
CA GLU A 315 -23.31 -4.28 -8.73
C GLU A 315 -24.81 -4.62 -8.79
N ARG A 316 -25.17 -5.89 -8.56
CA ARG A 316 -26.56 -6.38 -8.58
C ARG A 316 -27.23 -6.33 -7.21
N GLY A 317 -26.45 -6.13 -6.15
CA GLY A 317 -26.94 -6.00 -4.78
C GLY A 317 -27.26 -4.55 -4.42
N PRO A 318 -28.03 -4.31 -3.34
CA PRO A 318 -28.15 -2.97 -2.79
C PRO A 318 -26.78 -2.43 -2.36
N ARG A 319 -26.52 -1.15 -2.66
CA ARG A 319 -25.32 -0.45 -2.17
C ARG A 319 -25.27 -0.52 -0.64
N GLY A 320 -24.08 -0.65 -0.06
CA GLY A 320 -23.92 -0.78 1.40
C GLY A 320 -23.93 -2.21 1.93
N ARG A 321 -24.23 -3.23 1.09
CA ARG A 321 -24.23 -4.66 1.49
C ARG A 321 -22.91 -5.39 1.26
N TYR A 322 -21.99 -4.73 0.58
CA TYR A 322 -20.66 -5.24 0.26
C TYR A 322 -19.63 -4.15 0.57
N PRO A 323 -18.38 -4.50 0.87
CA PRO A 323 -17.30 -3.53 1.02
C PRO A 323 -17.28 -2.49 -0.09
N ARG A 324 -17.03 -1.22 0.25
CA ARG A 324 -17.03 -0.08 -0.67
C ARG A 324 -16.19 -0.33 -1.93
N TRP A 325 -15.04 -0.97 -1.77
CA TRP A 325 -14.14 -1.25 -2.90
C TRP A 325 -14.75 -2.17 -3.95
N LEU A 326 -15.75 -2.99 -3.61
CA LEU A 326 -16.47 -3.80 -4.60
C LEU A 326 -17.29 -2.95 -5.58
N TYR A 327 -17.50 -1.67 -5.28
CA TYR A 327 -18.08 -0.68 -6.21
C TYR A 327 -17.02 0.14 -6.95
N ARG A 328 -15.75 -0.30 -6.94
CA ARG A 328 -14.58 0.37 -7.53
C ARG A 328 -14.32 1.76 -6.94
N GLU A 329 -14.61 1.93 -5.66
CA GLU A 329 -14.30 3.14 -4.89
C GLU A 329 -13.15 2.86 -3.91
N GLN A 330 -12.16 3.75 -3.85
CA GLN A 330 -11.09 3.66 -2.86
C GLN A 330 -11.64 3.62 -1.43
N THR A 331 -11.06 2.77 -0.60
CA THR A 331 -11.27 2.72 0.85
C THR A 331 -9.94 3.00 1.57
N TYR A 332 -10.02 3.67 2.71
CA TYR A 332 -8.87 3.94 3.57
C TYR A 332 -8.94 3.10 4.86
N TRP A 333 -7.78 2.67 5.35
CA TRP A 333 -7.64 1.82 6.53
C TRP A 333 -6.47 2.26 7.40
N THR A 334 -6.45 1.82 8.65
CA THR A 334 -5.30 2.00 9.56
C THR A 334 -5.03 0.70 10.33
N ALA A 335 -3.82 0.59 10.88
CA ALA A 335 -3.35 -0.61 11.57
C ALA A 335 -3.82 -0.66 13.03
N VAL A 336 -4.03 -1.88 13.54
CA VAL A 336 -4.45 -2.18 14.91
C VAL A 336 -3.60 -3.34 15.44
N ASP A 337 -2.68 -3.05 16.35
CA ASP A 337 -1.87 -4.02 17.08
C ASP A 337 -1.21 -3.36 18.31
N ILE A 338 -0.46 -4.15 19.06
CA ILE A 338 0.45 -3.69 20.10
C ILE A 338 1.75 -3.13 19.47
N PRO A 339 2.53 -2.32 20.18
CA PRO A 339 3.69 -1.61 19.61
C PRO A 339 4.92 -2.49 19.28
N ASP A 340 4.95 -3.74 19.75
CA ASP A 340 5.96 -4.77 19.45
C ASP A 340 5.28 -6.01 18.85
N GLY A 341 4.29 -5.76 17.99
CA GLY A 341 3.42 -6.75 17.40
C GLY A 341 4.10 -7.57 16.31
N GLY A 342 3.30 -7.91 15.30
CA GLY A 342 3.74 -8.59 14.09
C GLY A 342 2.92 -8.01 12.94
N ILE A 343 2.35 -8.85 12.09
CA ILE A 343 1.38 -8.37 11.10
C ILE A 343 0.11 -7.86 11.83
N PRO A 344 -0.27 -6.58 11.71
CA PRO A 344 -1.37 -6.00 12.46
C PRO A 344 -2.73 -6.31 11.81
N ALA A 345 -3.80 -6.23 12.62
CA ALA A 345 -5.17 -6.14 12.09
C ALA A 345 -5.40 -4.78 11.41
N LEU A 346 -6.44 -4.66 10.60
CA LEU A 346 -6.80 -3.39 9.95
C LEU A 346 -8.24 -3.00 10.30
N LEU A 347 -8.48 -1.71 10.53
CA LEU A 347 -9.81 -1.11 10.57
C LEU A 347 -9.94 -0.16 9.37
N ASN A 348 -11.00 -0.31 8.56
CA ASN A 348 -11.29 0.63 7.49
C ASN A 348 -12.28 1.73 7.90
N GLU A 349 -12.37 2.79 7.09
CA GLU A 349 -13.23 3.95 7.35
C GLU A 349 -14.74 3.65 7.34
N ASP A 350 -15.12 2.44 6.91
CA ASP A 350 -16.51 1.95 6.88
C ASP A 350 -16.85 1.09 8.12
N GLY A 351 -15.90 0.87 9.03
CA GLY A 351 -16.08 0.04 10.24
C GLY A 351 -15.79 -1.45 10.03
N LEU A 352 -15.24 -1.84 8.88
CA LEU A 352 -14.81 -3.21 8.57
C LEU A 352 -13.48 -3.51 9.27
N ILE A 353 -13.41 -4.61 10.01
CA ILE A 353 -12.18 -5.05 10.68
C ILE A 353 -11.62 -6.28 9.98
N GLU A 354 -10.42 -6.19 9.41
CA GLU A 354 -9.65 -7.34 8.95
C GLU A 354 -8.81 -7.88 10.09
N VAL A 355 -9.03 -9.14 10.45
CA VAL A 355 -8.41 -9.76 11.62
C VAL A 355 -6.92 -10.09 11.40
N GLY A 356 -6.38 -9.92 10.18
CA GLY A 356 -4.98 -10.20 9.85
C GLY A 356 -4.74 -11.70 9.57
N PRO A 357 -3.62 -12.05 8.91
CA PRO A 357 -3.42 -13.41 8.40
C PRO A 357 -3.02 -14.47 9.44
N ALA A 358 -3.61 -15.65 9.28
CA ALA A 358 -3.39 -16.90 10.01
C ALA A 358 -1.93 -17.38 10.17
N ALA A 359 -1.05 -17.07 9.22
CA ALA A 359 0.18 -17.84 8.99
C ALA A 359 1.38 -17.00 8.54
N GLY A 360 1.42 -15.70 8.89
CA GLY A 360 2.52 -14.82 8.48
C GLY A 360 2.59 -14.56 6.96
N LYS A 361 1.49 -14.81 6.22
CA LYS A 361 1.34 -14.56 4.78
C LYS A 361 0.00 -13.88 4.49
N GLY A 362 0.05 -12.80 3.70
CA GLY A 362 -0.85 -11.66 3.71
C GLY A 362 -2.24 -11.81 3.10
N ALA A 363 -3.16 -12.51 3.75
CA ALA A 363 -4.60 -12.30 3.54
C ALA A 363 -5.38 -12.59 4.83
N GLY A 364 -6.19 -11.64 5.30
CA GLY A 364 -7.16 -11.86 6.39
C GLY A 364 -8.60 -11.94 5.88
N TRP A 365 -9.55 -12.33 6.73
CA TRP A 365 -10.98 -12.14 6.48
C TRP A 365 -11.53 -11.03 7.39
N THR A 366 -12.77 -10.63 7.16
CA THR A 366 -13.32 -9.42 7.81
C THR A 366 -14.55 -9.65 8.69
N LEU A 367 -14.64 -8.82 9.73
CA LEU A 367 -15.85 -8.53 10.50
C LEU A 367 -16.52 -7.26 9.98
N GLU A 368 -17.76 -7.38 9.54
CA GLU A 368 -18.57 -6.28 8.99
C GLU A 368 -19.82 -6.05 9.87
N PRO A 369 -19.97 -4.87 10.49
CA PRO A 369 -21.14 -4.57 11.31
C PRO A 369 -22.33 -4.07 10.49
N PHE A 370 -23.53 -4.54 10.83
CA PHE A 370 -24.80 -4.03 10.30
C PHE A 370 -25.81 -3.81 11.42
N LEU A 371 -26.60 -2.74 11.32
CA LEU A 371 -27.64 -2.41 12.30
C LEU A 371 -29.02 -2.58 11.66
N PHE A 372 -29.84 -3.49 12.19
CA PHE A 372 -31.22 -3.68 11.77
C PHE A 372 -32.18 -2.99 12.75
N VAL A 373 -32.99 -2.05 12.26
CA VAL A 373 -33.96 -1.26 13.02
C VAL A 373 -35.10 -0.85 12.10
N ASP A 374 -36.33 -0.80 12.61
CA ASP A 374 -37.54 -0.41 11.86
C ASP A 374 -37.69 -1.16 10.51
N GLU A 375 -37.43 -2.47 10.50
CA GLU A 375 -37.46 -3.33 9.30
C GLU A 375 -36.43 -2.97 8.21
N GLY A 376 -35.43 -2.13 8.53
CA GLY A 376 -34.36 -1.74 7.64
C GLY A 376 -32.98 -2.16 8.15
N LEU A 377 -32.12 -2.63 7.25
CA LEU A 377 -30.72 -2.92 7.54
C LEU A 377 -29.85 -1.74 7.11
N LEU A 378 -29.08 -1.19 8.05
CA LEU A 378 -28.15 -0.09 7.88
C LEU A 378 -26.71 -0.62 7.87
N GLY A 379 -25.98 -0.36 6.79
CA GLY A 379 -24.54 -0.54 6.67
C GLY A 379 -23.84 0.80 6.41
N TRP A 380 -22.64 0.75 5.86
CA TRP A 380 -21.82 1.94 5.62
C TRP A 380 -22.46 2.97 4.68
N ALA A 381 -23.35 2.53 3.78
CA ALA A 381 -24.00 3.43 2.81
C ALA A 381 -25.17 4.22 3.42
N GLU A 382 -25.80 3.68 4.47
CA GLU A 382 -26.92 4.31 5.17
C GLU A 382 -26.48 5.13 6.40
N LEU A 383 -25.26 4.90 6.91
CA LEU A 383 -24.73 5.58 8.08
C LEU A 383 -23.84 6.77 7.69
N ALA A 384 -23.96 7.87 8.44
CA ALA A 384 -23.01 8.96 8.38
C ALA A 384 -21.76 8.57 9.19
N LEU A 385 -20.68 8.22 8.48
CA LEU A 385 -19.45 7.69 9.06
C LEU A 385 -18.45 8.80 9.42
N MET A 386 -17.87 8.69 10.61
CA MET A 386 -16.84 9.60 11.11
C MET A 386 -15.73 8.80 11.82
N PRO A 387 -14.57 8.64 11.17
CA PRO A 387 -13.40 8.04 11.81
C PRO A 387 -12.82 8.93 12.91
N ALA A 388 -12.21 8.31 13.93
CA ALA A 388 -11.50 8.97 15.01
C ALA A 388 -10.37 8.09 15.57
N LEU A 389 -9.48 8.71 16.32
CA LEU A 389 -8.49 8.05 17.19
C LEU A 389 -8.83 8.35 18.65
N GLU A 390 -8.54 7.41 19.54
CA GLU A 390 -8.69 7.62 20.98
C GLU A 390 -7.79 8.77 21.46
N GLN A 391 -8.34 9.64 22.30
CA GLN A 391 -7.73 10.94 22.67
C GLN A 391 -7.29 11.83 21.48
N GLY A 392 -7.73 11.51 20.26
CA GLY A 392 -7.34 12.21 19.03
C GLY A 392 -5.91 11.93 18.56
N GLU A 393 -5.16 11.01 19.17
CA GLU A 393 -3.76 10.76 18.77
C GLU A 393 -3.28 9.31 18.99
N LEU A 394 -3.91 8.54 19.89
CA LEU A 394 -3.51 7.16 20.18
C LEU A 394 -3.96 6.23 19.05
N PRO A 395 -3.17 5.22 18.64
CA PRO A 395 -3.48 4.30 17.54
C PRO A 395 -4.53 3.24 17.95
N ILE A 396 -5.60 3.69 18.60
CA ILE A 396 -6.80 2.93 18.93
C ILE A 396 -7.92 3.55 18.08
N PRO A 397 -8.11 3.09 16.84
CA PRO A 397 -9.01 3.73 15.90
C PRO A 397 -10.47 3.32 16.16
N SER A 398 -11.37 4.24 15.85
CA SER A 398 -12.80 3.98 15.84
C SER A 398 -13.49 4.62 14.62
N VAL A 399 -14.66 4.08 14.28
CA VAL A 399 -15.56 4.65 13.28
C VAL A 399 -16.94 4.80 13.90
N THR A 400 -17.44 6.03 13.97
CA THR A 400 -18.80 6.34 14.41
C THR A 400 -19.73 6.41 13.22
N GLY A 401 -20.77 5.56 13.17
CA GLY A 401 -21.85 5.60 12.20
C GLY A 401 -23.16 6.08 12.84
N ALA A 402 -23.72 7.19 12.34
CA ALA A 402 -25.00 7.71 12.81
C ALA A 402 -26.10 7.57 11.73
N GLY A 403 -27.26 7.05 12.12
CA GLY A 403 -28.40 6.86 11.22
C GLY A 403 -29.64 6.37 11.94
N ALA A 404 -30.83 6.72 11.42
CA ALA A 404 -32.12 6.36 12.01
C ALA A 404 -32.25 6.68 13.53
N GLY A 405 -31.62 7.75 14.02
CA GLY A 405 -31.66 8.09 15.45
C GLY A 405 -30.88 7.13 16.36
N LEU A 406 -30.02 6.28 15.79
CA LEU A 406 -29.06 5.44 16.51
C LEU A 406 -27.63 5.84 16.15
N VAL A 407 -26.70 5.50 17.04
CA VAL A 407 -25.27 5.61 16.77
C VAL A 407 -24.58 4.29 17.07
N LEU A 408 -23.78 3.81 16.12
CA LEU A 408 -22.91 2.66 16.26
C LEU A 408 -21.46 3.13 16.21
N VAL A 409 -20.69 2.87 17.26
CA VAL A 409 -19.23 3.10 17.27
C VAL A 409 -18.54 1.76 17.20
N THR A 410 -17.73 1.56 16.15
CA THR A 410 -16.84 0.40 16.02
C THR A 410 -15.44 0.81 16.42
N THR A 411 -14.90 0.22 17.48
CA THR A 411 -13.54 0.45 17.96
C THR A 411 -12.74 -0.86 17.88
N ALA A 412 -11.52 -0.78 17.34
CA ALA A 412 -10.61 -1.90 17.29
C ALA A 412 -9.34 -1.58 18.10
N PHE A 413 -8.92 -2.50 18.95
CA PHE A 413 -7.67 -2.38 19.73
C PHE A 413 -7.07 -3.74 20.02
N ALA A 414 -5.76 -3.78 20.24
CA ALA A 414 -5.06 -4.99 20.67
C ALA A 414 -4.41 -4.78 22.04
N ALA A 415 -4.33 -5.86 22.82
CA ALA A 415 -3.70 -5.86 24.14
C ALA A 415 -2.94 -7.16 24.39
N GLY A 416 -2.10 -7.18 25.42
CA GLY A 416 -1.22 -8.28 25.76
C GLY A 416 0.18 -8.13 25.15
N VAL A 417 0.91 -9.25 25.12
CA VAL A 417 2.32 -9.28 24.69
C VAL A 417 2.50 -10.15 23.45
N LEU A 418 3.65 -10.00 22.78
CA LEU A 418 4.00 -10.81 21.61
C LEU A 418 3.83 -12.32 21.87
N GLY A 419 3.01 -12.97 21.04
CA GLY A 419 2.65 -14.39 21.14
C GLY A 419 1.47 -14.71 22.07
N GLN A 420 0.91 -13.74 22.78
CA GLN A 420 -0.30 -13.88 23.61
C GLN A 420 -1.32 -12.75 23.38
N ARG A 421 -1.07 -11.89 22.39
CA ARG A 421 -1.91 -10.72 22.11
C ARG A 421 -3.31 -11.10 21.63
N VAL A 422 -4.26 -10.22 21.92
CA VAL A 422 -5.67 -10.39 21.58
C VAL A 422 -6.17 -9.12 20.91
N LEU A 423 -6.82 -9.27 19.76
CA LEU A 423 -7.60 -8.20 19.11
C LEU A 423 -9.00 -8.16 19.70
N TYR A 424 -9.49 -6.96 19.97
CA TYR A 424 -10.85 -6.72 20.40
C TYR A 424 -11.56 -5.85 19.38
N ALA A 425 -12.73 -6.31 18.92
CA ALA A 425 -13.71 -5.53 18.18
C ALA A 425 -14.83 -5.16 19.16
N ARG A 426 -14.91 -3.88 19.51
CA ARG A 426 -15.93 -3.31 20.40
C ARG A 426 -16.94 -2.50 19.60
N TYR A 427 -18.21 -2.87 19.72
CA TYR A 427 -19.34 -2.19 19.09
C TYR A 427 -20.20 -1.56 20.17
N ARG A 428 -20.25 -0.23 20.21
CA ARG A 428 -21.06 0.54 21.16
C ARG A 428 -22.28 1.10 20.45
N LEU A 429 -23.47 0.74 20.91
CA LEU A 429 -24.74 1.13 20.33
C LEU A 429 -25.48 2.10 21.26
N GLU A 430 -25.78 3.30 20.77
CA GLU A 430 -26.47 4.38 21.50
C GLU A 430 -27.82 4.68 20.87
N ASN A 431 -28.87 4.79 21.71
CA ASN A 431 -30.17 5.27 21.28
C ASN A 431 -30.32 6.78 21.46
N ARG A 432 -30.41 7.53 20.37
CA ARG A 432 -30.64 8.99 20.36
C ARG A 432 -32.11 9.39 20.14
N ARG A 433 -33.03 8.42 20.08
CA ARG A 433 -34.46 8.68 20.09
C ARG A 433 -34.94 8.99 21.51
N ASP A 434 -36.09 9.63 21.60
CA ASP A 434 -36.81 9.89 22.85
C ASP A 434 -37.70 8.71 23.30
N THR A 435 -37.68 7.61 22.54
CA THR A 435 -38.45 6.38 22.79
C THR A 435 -37.54 5.16 22.81
N PRO A 436 -37.92 4.08 23.53
CA PRO A 436 -37.19 2.82 23.47
C PRO A 436 -37.14 2.25 22.04
N VAL A 437 -35.98 1.72 21.63
CA VAL A 437 -35.76 1.14 20.29
C VAL A 437 -35.35 -0.31 20.40
N ALA A 438 -36.05 -1.19 19.70
CA ALA A 438 -35.58 -2.55 19.44
C ALA A 438 -34.65 -2.51 18.22
N ALA A 439 -33.38 -2.84 18.43
CA ALA A 439 -32.37 -2.86 17.39
C ALA A 439 -31.60 -4.17 17.43
N THR A 440 -31.14 -4.64 16.28
CA THR A 440 -30.30 -5.83 16.17
C THR A 440 -28.96 -5.43 15.57
N LEU A 441 -27.87 -5.69 16.28
CA LEU A 441 -26.53 -5.64 15.71
C LEU A 441 -26.22 -7.01 15.10
N PHE A 442 -25.92 -7.03 13.81
CA PHE A 442 -25.29 -8.16 13.15
C PHE A 442 -23.80 -7.88 12.98
N VAL A 443 -22.96 -8.85 13.30
CA VAL A 443 -21.54 -8.82 12.95
C VAL A 443 -21.27 -9.98 12.00
N ALA A 444 -21.10 -9.64 10.71
CA ALA A 444 -20.91 -10.62 9.65
C ALA A 444 -19.44 -10.99 9.50
N VAL A 445 -19.17 -12.29 9.33
CA VAL A 445 -17.88 -12.86 8.97
C VAL A 445 -17.87 -13.04 7.45
N ARG A 446 -16.97 -12.35 6.76
CA ARG A 446 -17.03 -12.18 5.29
C ARG A 446 -15.68 -12.51 4.62
N PRO A 447 -15.69 -13.16 3.43
CA PRO A 447 -14.49 -13.59 2.71
C PRO A 447 -13.84 -12.43 1.93
N PHE A 448 -13.62 -11.31 2.60
CA PHE A 448 -13.04 -10.10 2.01
C PHE A 448 -11.87 -9.62 2.85
N GLN A 449 -10.92 -8.98 2.20
CA GLN A 449 -9.91 -8.13 2.81
C GLN A 449 -10.42 -6.69 2.86
N VAL A 450 -9.84 -5.91 3.77
CA VAL A 450 -9.96 -4.44 3.74
C VAL A 450 -9.19 -3.88 2.55
N SER A 451 -8.04 -4.47 2.24
CA SER A 451 -7.20 -4.08 1.10
C SER A 451 -7.90 -4.42 -0.23
N PRO A 452 -8.13 -3.47 -1.14
CA PRO A 452 -8.79 -3.74 -2.42
C PRO A 452 -7.85 -4.39 -3.45
N PRO A 453 -8.37 -4.97 -4.55
CA PRO A 453 -7.57 -5.73 -5.52
C PRO A 453 -6.53 -4.91 -6.29
N TRP A 454 -6.71 -3.60 -6.44
CA TRP A 454 -5.69 -2.71 -7.03
C TRP A 454 -4.54 -2.37 -6.07
N GLN A 455 -4.56 -2.91 -4.83
CA GLN A 455 -3.39 -2.99 -3.94
C GLN A 455 -2.71 -4.37 -4.01
N GLY A 456 -3.14 -5.21 -4.95
CA GLY A 456 -2.77 -6.62 -5.05
C GLY A 456 -1.25 -6.87 -5.00
N TYR A 457 -0.84 -7.78 -4.13
CA TYR A 457 0.51 -8.33 -4.08
C TYR A 457 0.51 -9.69 -3.40
N ALA A 458 0.95 -10.73 -4.13
CA ALA A 458 0.82 -12.12 -3.68
C ALA A 458 -0.64 -12.45 -3.29
N ASP A 459 -0.88 -12.77 -2.02
CA ASP A 459 -2.20 -13.08 -1.45
C ASP A 459 -2.96 -11.84 -0.92
N ILE A 460 -2.31 -10.67 -0.88
CA ILE A 460 -2.93 -9.41 -0.44
C ILE A 460 -3.84 -8.86 -1.54
N GLY A 461 -5.02 -8.37 -1.15
CA GLY A 461 -5.92 -7.58 -1.99
C GLY A 461 -7.15 -8.32 -2.48
N GLY A 462 -8.32 -7.86 -2.06
CA GLY A 462 -9.63 -8.27 -2.56
C GLY A 462 -10.28 -9.40 -1.74
N VAL A 463 -10.70 -10.46 -2.41
CA VAL A 463 -11.39 -11.61 -1.80
C VAL A 463 -10.40 -12.48 -1.03
N SER A 464 -10.79 -12.91 0.17
CA SER A 464 -10.00 -13.80 1.04
C SER A 464 -10.82 -15.04 1.37
N PRO A 465 -10.40 -16.24 0.91
CA PRO A 465 -11.24 -17.42 1.03
C PRO A 465 -11.62 -17.80 2.46
N ILE A 466 -12.91 -18.09 2.65
CA ILE A 466 -13.45 -18.82 3.80
C ILE A 466 -14.09 -20.09 3.26
N ASP A 467 -13.38 -21.20 3.39
CA ASP A 467 -13.86 -22.52 2.97
C ASP A 467 -14.81 -23.10 4.01
N ARG A 468 -14.55 -22.85 5.31
CA ARG A 468 -15.30 -23.44 6.41
C ARG A 468 -15.61 -22.41 7.47
N LEU A 469 -16.86 -22.41 7.93
CA LEU A 469 -17.31 -21.54 9.01
C LEU A 469 -18.21 -22.35 9.93
N ALA A 470 -17.97 -22.33 11.23
CA ALA A 470 -18.79 -23.07 12.19
C ALA A 470 -18.89 -22.36 13.54
N TYR A 471 -20.06 -22.39 14.15
CA TYR A 471 -20.25 -22.00 15.54
C TYR A 471 -20.38 -23.24 16.42
N CYS A 472 -19.38 -23.48 17.26
CA CYS A 472 -19.33 -24.58 18.23
C CYS A 472 -18.93 -24.00 19.59
N ASP A 473 -19.26 -24.66 20.71
CA ASP A 473 -18.85 -24.32 22.10
C ASP A 473 -18.79 -22.81 22.50
N ARG A 474 -19.64 -21.95 21.91
CA ARG A 474 -19.71 -20.48 22.10
C ARG A 474 -18.63 -19.63 21.39
N TRP A 475 -17.97 -20.16 20.37
CA TRP A 475 -16.93 -19.49 19.57
C TRP A 475 -17.19 -19.77 18.09
N VAL A 476 -16.83 -18.84 17.21
CA VAL A 476 -16.91 -19.04 15.76
C VAL A 476 -15.53 -19.48 15.30
N ARG A 477 -15.46 -20.62 14.62
CA ARG A 477 -14.27 -21.12 13.95
C ARG A 477 -14.33 -20.73 12.47
N VAL A 478 -13.29 -20.04 12.00
CA VAL A 478 -13.12 -19.67 10.59
C VAL A 478 -11.96 -20.48 10.03
N ASN A 479 -12.23 -21.21 8.95
CA ASN A 479 -11.36 -22.24 8.40
C ASN A 479 -10.92 -23.21 9.50
N ASP A 480 -9.68 -23.70 9.46
CA ASP A 480 -9.22 -24.72 10.41
C ASP A 480 -8.52 -24.15 11.66
N ASP A 481 -8.08 -22.89 11.69
CA ASP A 481 -7.17 -22.41 12.74
C ASP A 481 -7.60 -21.10 13.44
N GLU A 482 -8.60 -20.39 12.91
CA GLU A 482 -8.98 -19.07 13.42
C GLU A 482 -10.22 -19.15 14.32
N ILE A 483 -10.21 -18.35 15.38
CA ILE A 483 -11.25 -18.37 16.41
C ILE A 483 -11.68 -16.95 16.74
N LEU A 484 -13.00 -16.76 16.80
CA LEU A 484 -13.63 -15.57 17.33
C LEU A 484 -14.39 -15.94 18.59
N VAL A 485 -14.19 -15.18 19.65
CA VAL A 485 -14.82 -15.37 20.95
C VAL A 485 -15.76 -14.19 21.22
N PRO A 486 -17.09 -14.34 21.04
CA PRO A 486 -18.06 -13.36 21.51
C PRO A 486 -18.03 -13.29 23.04
N LEU A 487 -17.51 -12.19 23.60
CA LEU A 487 -17.52 -11.96 25.05
C LEU A 487 -18.91 -11.53 25.52
N SER A 488 -19.64 -10.82 24.65
CA SER A 488 -21.08 -10.61 24.78
C SER A 488 -21.81 -11.83 24.19
N ALA A 489 -22.77 -12.40 24.93
CA ALA A 489 -23.52 -13.55 24.45
C ALA A 489 -24.36 -13.19 23.20
N PRO A 490 -24.20 -13.90 22.07
CA PRO A 490 -25.02 -13.67 20.89
C PRO A 490 -26.42 -14.26 21.08
N SER A 491 -27.43 -13.60 20.51
CA SER A 491 -28.78 -14.14 20.35
C SER A 491 -28.82 -15.34 19.39
N GLY A 492 -27.87 -15.40 18.45
CA GLY A 492 -27.77 -16.50 17.50
C GLY A 492 -26.58 -16.35 16.56
N PHE A 493 -26.31 -17.42 15.82
CA PHE A 493 -25.34 -17.45 14.73
C PHE A 493 -25.95 -18.23 13.56
N GLY A 494 -25.65 -17.80 12.33
CA GLY A 494 -25.96 -18.55 11.12
C GLY A 494 -24.88 -18.38 10.07
N ALA A 495 -24.64 -19.44 9.29
CA ALA A 495 -23.66 -19.51 8.22
C ALA A 495 -24.30 -20.10 6.95
N ALA A 496 -23.77 -19.72 5.80
CA ALA A 496 -24.21 -20.18 4.49
C ALA A 496 -23.03 -20.26 3.52
N THR A 497 -23.11 -21.20 2.59
CA THR A 497 -22.29 -21.20 1.36
C THR A 497 -22.76 -20.07 0.43
N PHE A 498 -21.94 -19.69 -0.54
CA PHE A 498 -22.32 -18.68 -1.52
C PHE A 498 -23.57 -19.05 -2.33
N ASP A 499 -23.72 -20.32 -2.71
CA ASP A 499 -24.88 -20.81 -3.48
C ASP A 499 -26.21 -20.64 -2.73
N GLN A 500 -26.20 -20.68 -1.40
CA GLN A 500 -27.38 -20.50 -0.56
C GLN A 500 -27.88 -19.03 -0.53
N GLY A 501 -27.14 -18.11 -1.16
CA GLY A 501 -27.48 -16.69 -1.29
C GLY A 501 -26.63 -15.78 -0.39
N ALA A 502 -26.64 -14.48 -0.68
CA ALA A 502 -25.87 -13.51 0.10
C ALA A 502 -26.39 -13.41 1.54
N ILE A 503 -25.48 -13.49 2.52
CA ILE A 503 -25.82 -13.39 3.95
C ILE A 503 -26.65 -12.13 4.25
N THR A 504 -26.32 -11.01 3.58
CA THR A 504 -26.96 -9.72 3.75
C THR A 504 -28.43 -9.70 3.35
N ASP A 505 -28.86 -10.58 2.44
CA ASP A 505 -30.27 -10.67 2.04
C ASP A 505 -31.12 -11.23 3.19
N ARG A 506 -30.55 -12.13 4.01
CA ARG A 506 -31.20 -12.62 5.24
C ARG A 506 -31.17 -11.57 6.34
N LEU A 507 -30.03 -10.89 6.51
CA LEU A 507 -29.89 -9.81 7.50
C LEU A 507 -30.88 -8.66 7.23
N ALA A 508 -31.13 -8.36 5.95
CA ALA A 508 -32.09 -7.34 5.52
C ALA A 508 -33.55 -7.65 5.93
N LEU A 509 -33.84 -8.90 6.27
CA LEU A 509 -35.12 -9.36 6.80
C LEU A 509 -35.09 -9.53 8.33
N GLY A 510 -34.01 -9.09 8.99
CA GLY A 510 -33.79 -9.32 10.41
C GLY A 510 -33.64 -10.80 10.76
N ARG A 511 -33.10 -11.64 9.85
CA ARG A 511 -32.98 -13.10 10.01
C ARG A 511 -31.53 -13.57 9.84
N LEU A 512 -31.23 -14.76 10.35
CA LEU A 512 -29.98 -15.49 10.10
C LEU A 512 -30.22 -16.68 9.16
N PRO A 513 -29.19 -17.19 8.45
CA PRO A 513 -29.25 -18.53 7.88
C PRO A 513 -29.60 -19.58 8.94
N PRO A 514 -30.29 -20.68 8.56
CA PRO A 514 -30.70 -21.71 9.50
C PRO A 514 -29.54 -22.57 10.01
N ASP A 515 -28.51 -22.77 9.18
CA ASP A 515 -27.37 -23.62 9.53
C ASP A 515 -26.35 -22.84 10.36
N GLN A 516 -25.75 -23.48 11.36
CA GLN A 516 -24.68 -22.89 12.18
C GLN A 516 -23.28 -23.22 11.65
N ALA A 517 -23.19 -23.93 10.53
CA ALA A 517 -21.96 -24.25 9.86
C ALA A 517 -22.14 -24.26 8.34
N ALA A 518 -21.09 -23.89 7.62
CA ALA A 518 -21.00 -23.94 6.17
C ALA A 518 -19.64 -24.50 5.75
N ASP A 519 -19.67 -25.34 4.71
CA ASP A 519 -18.51 -25.87 4.01
C ASP A 519 -18.72 -25.49 2.54
N ASP A 520 -17.96 -24.50 2.06
CA ASP A 520 -18.10 -23.89 0.75
C ASP A 520 -16.86 -24.18 -0.11
N PRO A 521 -16.95 -25.11 -1.08
CA PRO A 521 -15.85 -25.42 -1.99
C PRO A 521 -15.39 -24.24 -2.86
N LEU A 522 -16.17 -23.16 -2.95
CA LEU A 522 -15.77 -21.93 -3.66
C LEU A 522 -14.92 -21.01 -2.78
N GLY A 523 -14.82 -21.27 -1.48
CA GLY A 523 -14.11 -20.42 -0.53
C GLY A 523 -14.87 -19.13 -0.19
N PHE A 524 -16.18 -19.08 -0.38
CA PHE A 524 -16.99 -17.87 -0.21
C PHE A 524 -18.01 -17.98 0.93
N ALA A 525 -17.78 -18.89 1.89
CA ALA A 525 -18.66 -19.03 3.05
C ALA A 525 -18.76 -17.71 3.81
N SER A 526 -19.97 -17.39 4.26
CA SER A 526 -20.25 -16.19 5.07
C SER A 526 -21.16 -16.56 6.23
N GLY A 527 -21.07 -15.83 7.33
CA GLY A 527 -21.97 -15.99 8.45
C GLY A 527 -22.14 -14.72 9.25
N ALA A 528 -23.00 -14.74 10.26
CA ALA A 528 -23.22 -13.58 11.12
C ALA A 528 -23.59 -13.98 12.54
N LEU A 529 -23.02 -13.25 13.50
CA LEU A 529 -23.47 -13.20 14.88
C LEU A 529 -24.60 -12.18 15.00
N ARG A 530 -25.66 -12.52 15.74
CA ARG A 530 -26.82 -11.66 16.01
C ARG A 530 -26.84 -11.23 17.47
N PHE A 531 -27.08 -9.94 17.72
CA PHE A 531 -27.25 -9.38 19.05
C PHE A 531 -28.51 -8.51 19.10
N ASP A 532 -29.59 -9.04 19.69
CA ASP A 532 -30.83 -8.28 19.86
C ASP A 532 -30.75 -7.40 21.11
N ARG A 533 -31.12 -6.13 20.98
CA ARG A 533 -31.10 -5.15 22.08
C ARG A 533 -32.38 -4.33 22.08
N VAL A 534 -32.87 -4.03 23.28
CA VAL A 534 -33.92 -3.03 23.50
C VAL A 534 -33.31 -1.90 24.29
N LEU A 535 -33.14 -0.75 23.66
CA LEU A 535 -32.42 0.40 24.20
C LEU A 535 -33.42 1.46 24.63
N PRO A 536 -33.56 1.77 25.93
CA PRO A 536 -34.23 2.99 26.39
C PRO A 536 -33.65 4.27 25.75
N PRO A 537 -34.38 5.40 25.82
CA PRO A 537 -33.86 6.70 25.36
C PRO A 537 -32.54 7.06 26.05
N GLY A 538 -31.50 7.36 25.27
CA GLY A 538 -30.17 7.68 25.78
C GLY A 538 -29.35 6.49 26.29
N GLU A 539 -29.90 5.27 26.28
CA GLU A 539 -29.16 4.07 26.70
C GLU A 539 -28.03 3.76 25.73
N VAL A 540 -26.95 3.22 26.29
CA VAL A 540 -25.77 2.75 25.58
C VAL A 540 -25.52 1.29 25.97
N GLU A 541 -25.41 0.42 24.99
CA GLU A 541 -25.04 -0.99 25.17
C GLU A 541 -23.77 -1.33 24.40
N GLU A 542 -23.02 -2.32 24.87
CA GLU A 542 -21.78 -2.76 24.23
C GLU A 542 -21.81 -4.24 23.84
N VAL A 543 -21.26 -4.52 22.66
CA VAL A 543 -20.98 -5.86 22.17
C VAL A 543 -19.48 -5.96 21.91
N VAL A 544 -18.84 -6.99 22.46
CA VAL A 544 -17.40 -7.22 22.25
C VAL A 544 -17.12 -8.62 21.72
N ILE A 545 -16.28 -8.68 20.69
CA ILE A 545 -15.72 -9.91 20.14
C ILE A 545 -14.21 -9.85 20.31
N ALA A 546 -13.61 -10.91 20.84
CA ALA A 546 -12.17 -11.06 20.99
C ALA A 546 -11.63 -12.11 20.01
N ILE A 547 -10.45 -11.83 19.46
CA ILE A 547 -9.73 -12.70 18.53
C ILE A 547 -8.30 -12.89 19.05
N PRO A 548 -7.98 -14.04 19.67
CA PRO A 548 -6.63 -14.35 20.12
C PRO A 548 -5.69 -14.60 18.93
N PHE A 549 -4.61 -13.83 18.82
CA PHE A 549 -3.60 -13.93 17.75
C PHE A 549 -2.51 -14.99 17.99
N ALA A 550 -2.61 -15.75 19.08
CA ALA A 550 -1.51 -16.59 19.53
C ALA A 550 -1.39 -17.86 18.65
N ARG A 551 -0.47 -17.89 17.68
CA ARG A 551 -0.25 -19.07 16.80
C ARG A 551 1.11 -19.74 16.94
N ASP A 552 2.19 -18.95 17.03
CA ASP A 552 3.56 -19.50 16.96
C ASP A 552 4.13 -20.01 18.28
N ARG A 553 3.35 -19.93 19.37
CA ARG A 553 3.76 -20.43 20.68
C ARG A 553 2.79 -21.50 21.17
N ALA A 554 3.32 -22.68 21.47
CA ALA A 554 2.59 -23.72 22.18
C ALA A 554 2.73 -23.52 23.69
N GLY A 555 1.66 -23.75 24.44
CA GLY A 555 1.69 -23.72 25.90
C GLY A 555 0.32 -23.51 26.53
N PRO A 556 0.13 -23.91 27.79
CA PRO A 556 -1.18 -23.95 28.44
C PRO A 556 -1.87 -22.58 28.54
N VAL A 557 -1.10 -21.49 28.64
CA VAL A 557 -1.63 -20.12 28.66
C VAL A 557 -2.15 -19.71 27.28
N VAL A 558 -1.41 -20.02 26.22
CA VAL A 558 -1.82 -19.75 24.83
C VAL A 558 -3.04 -20.58 24.47
N ASP A 559 -3.05 -21.86 24.84
CA ASP A 559 -4.19 -22.75 24.58
C ASP A 559 -5.44 -22.31 25.34
N ALA A 560 -5.30 -21.82 26.59
CA ALA A 560 -6.41 -21.25 27.34
C ALA A 560 -6.96 -19.96 26.70
N LEU A 561 -6.08 -19.06 26.24
CA LEU A 561 -6.47 -17.83 25.53
C LEU A 561 -7.20 -18.14 24.22
N ARG A 562 -6.72 -19.13 23.44
CA ARG A 562 -7.40 -19.61 22.22
C ARG A 562 -8.80 -20.11 22.50
N LEU A 563 -9.04 -20.69 23.67
CA LEU A 563 -10.35 -21.17 24.11
C LEU A 563 -11.20 -20.07 24.79
N GLY A 564 -10.74 -18.82 24.75
CA GLY A 564 -11.48 -17.68 25.30
C GLY A 564 -11.43 -17.55 26.83
N HIS A 565 -10.52 -18.27 27.50
CA HIS A 565 -10.40 -18.19 28.95
C HIS A 565 -9.58 -16.96 29.38
N GLY A 566 -10.09 -16.22 30.36
CA GLY A 566 -9.38 -15.09 30.96
C GLY A 566 -9.39 -13.79 30.14
N LEU A 567 -10.20 -13.71 29.09
CA LEU A 567 -10.34 -12.51 28.27
C LEU A 567 -11.22 -11.46 28.98
N ASP A 568 -10.70 -10.24 29.11
CA ASP A 568 -11.41 -9.08 29.66
C ASP A 568 -11.11 -7.86 28.76
N ALA A 569 -12.14 -7.43 28.04
CA ALA A 569 -12.02 -6.33 27.09
C ALA A 569 -11.81 -4.97 27.74
N ASN A 570 -12.26 -4.75 28.98
CA ASN A 570 -12.06 -3.48 29.67
C ASN A 570 -10.63 -3.39 30.20
N ALA A 571 -10.14 -4.46 30.83
CA ALA A 571 -8.75 -4.55 31.24
C ALA A 571 -7.80 -4.42 30.03
N GLY A 572 -8.11 -5.09 28.91
CA GLY A 572 -7.32 -4.96 27.68
C GLY A 572 -7.34 -3.55 27.08
N PHE A 573 -8.47 -2.84 27.17
CA PHE A 573 -8.54 -1.45 26.69
C PHE A 573 -7.70 -0.52 27.57
N ASP A 574 -7.79 -0.65 28.90
CA ASP A 574 -6.99 0.12 29.84
C ASP A 574 -5.49 -0.15 29.67
N GLU A 575 -5.10 -1.41 29.41
CA GLU A 575 -3.73 -1.81 29.07
C GLU A 575 -3.25 -1.14 27.78
N ALA A 576 -4.02 -1.25 26.69
CA ALA A 576 -3.66 -0.62 25.41
C ALA A 576 -3.51 0.91 25.55
N MET A 577 -4.42 1.55 26.28
CA MET A 577 -4.36 2.97 26.59
C MET A 577 -3.09 3.35 27.36
N HIS A 578 -2.76 2.56 28.38
CA HIS A 578 -1.57 2.78 29.21
C HIS A 578 -0.29 2.64 28.38
N ASP A 579 -0.15 1.55 27.63
CA ASP A 579 1.03 1.23 26.84
C ASP A 579 1.30 2.28 25.75
N TRP A 580 0.26 2.65 25.00
CA TRP A 580 0.40 3.69 23.98
C TRP A 580 0.68 5.07 24.59
N SER A 581 -0.02 5.45 25.66
CA SER A 581 0.23 6.73 26.34
C SER A 581 1.66 6.82 26.89
N GLN A 582 2.18 5.73 27.44
CA GLN A 582 3.54 5.68 27.96
C GLN A 582 4.57 5.83 26.84
N ARG A 583 4.40 5.11 25.72
CA ARG A 583 5.36 5.14 24.61
C ARG A 583 5.37 6.47 23.87
N LEU A 584 4.20 7.08 23.66
CA LEU A 584 4.06 8.34 22.92
C LEU A 584 4.24 9.59 23.82
N GLY A 585 4.22 9.41 25.15
CA GLY A 585 4.28 10.48 26.13
C GLY A 585 5.67 10.93 26.56
N ALA A 586 6.74 10.41 25.95
CA ALA A 586 8.12 10.74 26.34
C ALA A 586 8.47 12.23 26.15
N VAL A 587 7.84 12.89 25.16
CA VAL A 587 8.00 14.33 24.91
C VAL A 587 6.64 15.00 25.03
N THR A 588 6.57 16.07 25.82
CA THR A 588 5.33 16.84 26.00
C THR A 588 5.35 18.10 25.15
N PHE A 589 4.31 18.28 24.34
CA PHE A 589 4.11 19.48 23.52
C PHE A 589 2.89 20.26 24.03
N ALA A 590 3.07 21.56 24.30
CA ALA A 590 2.00 22.50 24.55
C ALA A 590 2.08 23.59 23.48
N LEU A 591 1.21 23.49 22.47
CA LEU A 591 1.22 24.32 21.27
C LEU A 591 -0.08 25.14 21.14
N PRO A 592 -0.04 26.29 20.44
CA PRO A 592 -1.24 27.06 20.12
C PRO A 592 -2.25 26.26 19.29
N PRO A 593 -3.54 26.64 19.28
CA PRO A 593 -4.60 25.90 18.61
C PRO A 593 -4.29 25.51 17.16
N SER A 594 -3.76 26.41 16.33
CA SER A 594 -3.42 26.14 14.92
C SER A 594 -2.31 25.10 14.73
N ALA A 595 -1.53 24.83 15.77
CA ALA A 595 -0.39 23.93 15.75
C ALA A 595 -0.65 22.56 16.43
N ARG A 596 -1.80 22.38 17.10
CA ARG A 596 -2.09 21.13 17.84
C ARG A 596 -2.12 19.90 16.94
N ILE A 597 -2.68 20.05 15.73
CA ILE A 597 -2.74 18.97 14.75
C ILE A 597 -1.34 18.46 14.38
N LEU A 598 -0.33 19.34 14.39
CA LEU A 598 1.04 18.95 14.05
C LEU A 598 1.62 17.97 15.06
N ALA A 599 1.45 18.27 16.35
CA ALA A 599 1.92 17.43 17.45
C ALA A 599 1.13 16.12 17.54
N ALA A 600 -0.20 16.18 17.40
CA ALA A 600 -1.04 14.99 17.39
C ALA A 600 -0.64 14.05 16.23
N THR A 601 -0.44 14.61 15.03
CA THR A 601 0.02 13.85 13.86
C THR A 601 1.41 13.27 14.09
N ALA A 602 2.33 13.98 14.75
CA ALA A 602 3.68 13.47 15.02
C ALA A 602 3.66 12.28 16.00
N LYS A 603 2.81 12.34 17.03
CA LYS A 603 2.62 11.23 17.96
C LYS A 603 1.97 10.03 17.30
N THR A 604 0.94 10.24 16.47
CA THR A 604 0.32 9.13 15.72
C THR A 604 1.31 8.54 14.70
N ALA A 605 2.09 9.37 14.00
CA ALA A 605 3.14 8.92 13.08
C ALA A 605 4.22 8.08 13.80
N LEU A 606 4.62 8.45 15.01
CA LEU A 606 5.50 7.64 15.87
C LEU A 606 4.86 6.29 16.21
N ALA A 607 3.55 6.29 16.48
CA ALA A 607 2.79 5.07 16.74
C ALA A 607 2.73 4.16 15.51
N HIS A 608 2.58 4.72 14.30
CA HIS A 608 2.60 3.98 13.04
C HIS A 608 3.94 3.29 12.76
N ILE A 609 5.06 3.88 13.19
CA ILE A 609 6.37 3.23 13.13
C ILE A 609 6.41 1.99 14.03
N LEU A 610 5.89 2.12 15.26
CA LEU A 610 5.92 1.04 16.25
C LEU A 610 4.95 -0.10 15.91
N ILE A 611 3.71 0.23 15.52
CA ILE A 611 2.65 -0.76 15.27
C ILE A 611 2.95 -1.70 14.08
N ASN A 612 3.76 -1.24 13.11
CA ASN A 612 4.14 -2.02 11.94
C ASN A 612 5.38 -2.91 12.19
N ARG A 613 5.93 -2.94 13.41
CA ARG A 613 7.11 -3.76 13.69
C ARG A 613 6.78 -5.24 13.73
N ASP A 614 7.73 -6.05 13.28
CA ASP A 614 7.75 -7.50 13.50
C ASP A 614 8.98 -7.85 14.34
N GLY A 615 8.79 -7.86 15.67
CA GLY A 615 9.88 -7.92 16.63
C GLY A 615 10.87 -6.74 16.46
N PRO A 616 12.17 -6.98 16.20
CA PRO A 616 13.15 -5.91 15.98
C PRO A 616 13.04 -5.29 14.58
N ALA A 617 12.33 -5.92 13.65
CA ALA A 617 12.26 -5.49 12.26
C ALA A 617 11.33 -4.26 12.12
N PHE A 618 11.85 -3.15 11.59
CA PHE A 618 11.06 -1.99 11.18
C PHE A 618 10.48 -2.23 9.78
N GLN A 619 9.15 -2.15 9.64
CA GLN A 619 8.48 -2.35 8.36
C GLN A 619 7.72 -1.08 7.95
N PRO A 620 7.82 -0.63 6.68
CA PRO A 620 7.15 0.59 6.23
C PRO A 620 5.62 0.48 6.23
N GLY A 621 5.05 -0.73 6.23
CA GLY A 621 3.60 -0.88 6.14
C GLY A 621 3.10 -2.25 6.60
N PRO A 622 1.79 -2.35 6.93
CA PRO A 622 1.21 -3.54 7.54
C PRO A 622 0.93 -4.70 6.57
N ARG A 623 1.11 -4.52 5.25
CA ARG A 623 0.76 -5.52 4.22
C ARG A 623 1.86 -5.64 3.17
N ARG A 624 1.79 -4.87 2.07
CA ARG A 624 2.74 -4.99 0.94
C ARG A 624 4.17 -4.73 1.39
N TYR A 625 4.35 -3.87 2.38
CA TYR A 625 5.65 -3.47 2.91
C TYR A 625 6.00 -4.15 4.23
N THR A 626 5.57 -5.40 4.41
CA THR A 626 6.00 -6.30 5.51
C THR A 626 7.44 -6.82 5.31
N ARG A 627 8.37 -5.89 5.04
CA ARG A 627 9.81 -6.13 4.82
C ARG A 627 10.59 -4.96 5.43
N SER A 628 11.84 -5.20 5.82
CA SER A 628 12.70 -4.17 6.43
C SER A 628 13.78 -3.71 5.45
N TRP A 629 13.54 -2.57 4.83
CA TRP A 629 14.59 -1.83 4.12
C TRP A 629 15.50 -1.11 5.10
N ILE A 630 16.82 -1.15 4.87
CA ILE A 630 17.76 -0.44 5.73
C ILE A 630 17.58 1.08 5.64
N ARG A 631 17.22 1.60 4.46
CA ARG A 631 16.87 2.99 4.22
C ARG A 631 15.75 3.47 5.13
N ASP A 632 14.61 2.80 5.06
CA ASP A 632 13.44 3.08 5.87
C ASP A 632 13.76 2.92 7.35
N GLY A 633 14.44 1.82 7.71
CA GLY A 633 14.84 1.52 9.08
C GLY A 633 15.75 2.58 9.69
N ALA A 634 16.70 3.12 8.92
CA ALA A 634 17.57 4.21 9.36
C ALA A 634 16.79 5.50 9.67
N VAL A 635 15.84 5.87 8.81
CA VAL A 635 14.99 7.05 9.00
C VAL A 635 14.00 6.85 10.16
N MET A 636 13.38 5.67 10.26
CA MET A 636 12.49 5.29 11.36
C MET A 636 13.22 5.27 12.71
N SER A 637 14.45 4.74 12.75
CA SER A 637 15.33 4.82 13.92
C SER A 637 15.60 6.26 14.33
N ALA A 638 15.96 7.12 13.37
CA ALA A 638 16.24 8.52 13.64
C ALA A 638 15.03 9.24 14.25
N ALA A 639 13.82 8.97 13.74
CA ALA A 639 12.57 9.53 14.22
C ALA A 639 12.23 9.07 15.65
N LEU A 640 12.31 7.76 15.92
CA LEU A 640 12.04 7.16 17.23
C LEU A 640 12.94 7.75 18.33
N LEU A 641 14.26 7.80 18.09
CA LEU A 641 15.23 8.32 19.04
C LEU A 641 14.98 9.79 19.37
N ARG A 642 14.62 10.57 18.36
CA ARG A 642 14.32 12.01 18.46
C ARG A 642 13.00 12.32 19.15
N MET A 643 12.14 11.31 19.36
CA MET A 643 10.89 11.42 20.11
C MET A 643 10.90 10.63 21.42
N GLY A 644 12.04 10.08 21.82
CA GLY A 644 12.24 9.47 23.14
C GLY A 644 12.12 7.95 23.20
N CYS A 645 11.84 7.28 22.08
CA CYS A 645 11.85 5.83 21.95
C CYS A 645 13.30 5.33 21.73
N ARG A 646 13.94 4.83 22.80
CA ARG A 646 15.39 4.61 22.85
C ARG A 646 15.84 3.18 22.57
N SER A 647 15.02 2.18 22.85
CA SER A 647 15.40 0.76 22.80
C SER A 647 15.28 0.17 21.39
N GLU A 648 14.24 0.56 20.67
CA GLU A 648 13.78 -0.06 19.44
C GLU A 648 14.85 0.01 18.34
N SER A 649 15.55 1.14 18.25
CA SER A 649 16.63 1.34 17.27
C SER A 649 17.83 0.43 17.55
N ALA A 650 18.18 0.20 18.82
CA ALA A 650 19.28 -0.69 19.18
C ALA A 650 18.94 -2.15 18.86
N ASP A 651 17.70 -2.56 19.07
CA ASP A 651 17.22 -3.90 18.74
C ASP A 651 17.22 -4.14 17.22
N PHE A 652 16.74 -3.15 16.46
CA PHE A 652 16.75 -3.18 14.99
C PHE A 652 18.17 -3.38 14.43
N VAL A 653 19.13 -2.56 14.83
CA VAL A 653 20.49 -2.65 14.26
C VAL A 653 21.25 -3.90 14.67
N ARG A 654 21.02 -4.44 15.88
CA ARG A 654 21.57 -5.73 16.29
C ARG A 654 21.04 -6.86 15.41
N TRP A 655 19.74 -6.84 15.13
CA TRP A 655 19.11 -7.82 14.24
C TRP A 655 19.61 -7.67 12.79
N TYR A 656 19.59 -6.45 12.24
CA TYR A 656 19.98 -6.19 10.85
C TYR A 656 21.45 -6.53 10.58
N ALA A 657 22.34 -6.24 11.52
CA ALA A 657 23.77 -6.58 11.43
C ALA A 657 24.00 -8.10 11.27
N GLY A 658 23.07 -8.93 11.72
CA GLY A 658 23.12 -10.39 11.56
C GLY A 658 23.01 -10.87 10.10
N PHE A 659 22.54 -10.03 9.18
CA PHE A 659 22.40 -10.36 7.75
C PHE A 659 23.55 -9.82 6.88
N GLN A 660 24.47 -9.04 7.44
CA GLN A 660 25.65 -8.56 6.73
C GLN A 660 26.55 -9.74 6.32
N THR A 661 27.08 -9.72 5.09
CA THR A 661 28.00 -10.77 4.64
C THR A 661 29.39 -10.63 5.30
N GLU A 662 30.19 -11.70 5.24
CA GLU A 662 31.59 -11.66 5.65
C GLU A 662 32.43 -10.64 4.86
N ALA A 663 32.06 -10.38 3.59
CA ALA A 663 32.72 -9.40 2.74
C ALA A 663 32.36 -7.94 3.11
N GLY A 664 31.31 -7.74 3.91
CA GLY A 664 30.84 -6.43 4.37
C GLY A 664 29.67 -5.86 3.59
N GLU A 665 29.11 -6.62 2.64
CA GLU A 665 27.86 -6.25 1.96
C GLU A 665 26.73 -6.17 2.99
N VAL A 666 25.96 -5.09 2.92
CA VAL A 666 24.73 -4.89 3.68
C VAL A 666 23.57 -5.08 2.70
N PRO A 667 22.60 -5.97 2.99
CA PRO A 667 21.44 -6.13 2.12
C PRO A 667 20.59 -4.86 2.12
N CYS A 668 19.91 -4.57 1.00
CA CYS A 668 19.04 -3.40 0.93
C CYS A 668 17.73 -3.61 1.71
N CYS A 669 17.27 -4.87 1.75
CA CYS A 669 16.03 -5.27 2.37
C CYS A 669 16.18 -6.65 3.01
N VAL A 670 15.46 -6.90 4.11
CA VAL A 670 15.34 -8.22 4.74
C VAL A 670 13.87 -8.51 5.00
N ASP A 671 13.40 -9.69 4.61
CA ASP A 671 12.07 -10.18 4.92
C ASP A 671 12.09 -11.64 5.40
N HIS A 672 10.91 -12.24 5.56
CA HIS A 672 10.76 -13.64 5.99
C HIS A 672 11.37 -14.67 5.03
N LYS A 673 11.70 -14.30 3.78
CA LYS A 673 12.42 -15.11 2.79
C LYS A 673 13.94 -14.91 2.88
N GLY A 674 14.41 -13.91 3.62
CA GLY A 674 15.82 -13.61 3.84
C GLY A 674 16.24 -12.25 3.25
N PRO A 675 17.56 -12.02 3.11
CA PRO A 675 18.10 -10.78 2.58
C PRO A 675 17.91 -10.65 1.06
N ASP A 676 17.61 -9.43 0.63
CA ASP A 676 17.58 -8.96 -0.76
C ASP A 676 18.87 -8.19 -1.07
N TRP A 677 19.46 -8.47 -2.22
CA TRP A 677 20.77 -7.94 -2.65
C TRP A 677 20.66 -7.09 -3.91
N LEU A 678 19.48 -6.50 -4.16
CA LEU A 678 19.31 -5.49 -5.19
C LEU A 678 20.41 -4.41 -5.00
N PRO A 679 21.08 -3.95 -6.08
CA PRO A 679 22.21 -3.05 -5.95
C PRO A 679 21.73 -1.66 -5.56
N GLU A 680 21.51 -1.47 -4.26
CA GLU A 680 21.21 -0.20 -3.62
C GLU A 680 22.41 0.16 -2.72
N HIS A 681 23.23 1.14 -3.12
CA HIS A 681 24.53 1.38 -2.47
C HIS A 681 24.49 2.40 -1.33
N ASP A 682 23.38 3.13 -1.18
CA ASP A 682 23.00 3.90 0.01
C ASP A 682 22.97 3.04 1.29
N SER A 683 22.59 1.77 1.15
CA SER A 683 22.45 0.79 2.24
C SER A 683 23.63 0.73 3.21
N LEU A 684 24.86 0.91 2.71
CA LEU A 684 26.07 0.90 3.53
C LEU A 684 26.15 2.13 4.46
N GLY A 685 25.86 3.30 3.91
CA GLY A 685 25.88 4.56 4.64
C GLY A 685 24.78 4.63 5.69
N GLU A 686 23.58 4.20 5.30
CA GLU A 686 22.39 4.14 6.15
C GLU A 686 22.56 3.14 7.30
N PHE A 687 23.16 1.97 7.06
CA PHE A 687 23.48 1.02 8.13
C PHE A 687 24.43 1.62 9.16
N ILE A 688 25.52 2.27 8.73
CA ILE A 688 26.49 2.87 9.66
C ILE A 688 25.82 4.01 10.45
N PHE A 689 25.01 4.82 9.78
CA PHE A 689 24.21 5.86 10.44
C PHE A 689 23.27 5.27 11.50
N ALA A 690 22.51 4.23 11.15
CA ALA A 690 21.59 3.56 12.05
C ALA A 690 22.31 2.98 13.28
N VAL A 691 23.56 2.52 13.14
CA VAL A 691 24.39 2.07 14.27
C VAL A 691 24.81 3.26 15.16
N ALA A 692 25.21 4.38 14.56
CA ALA A 692 25.75 5.53 15.30
C ALA A 692 24.66 6.30 16.07
N GLU A 693 23.46 6.43 15.52
CA GLU A 693 22.37 7.21 16.13
C GLU A 693 21.97 6.75 17.55
N PRO A 694 21.63 5.48 17.83
CA PRO A 694 21.28 5.07 19.19
C PRO A 694 22.43 5.31 20.17
N VAL A 695 23.69 5.16 19.72
CA VAL A 695 24.87 5.46 20.54
C VAL A 695 24.96 6.96 20.85
N ARG A 696 24.67 7.85 19.90
CA ARG A 696 24.66 9.31 20.13
C ARG A 696 23.62 9.72 21.17
N PHE A 697 22.43 9.13 21.10
CA PHE A 697 21.33 9.49 21.99
C PHE A 697 21.42 8.82 23.38
N THR A 698 22.02 7.63 23.49
CA THR A 698 22.08 6.87 24.75
C THR A 698 23.44 6.88 25.45
N GLY A 699 24.52 7.16 24.71
CA GLY A 699 25.89 7.00 25.18
C GLY A 699 26.33 5.54 25.33
N ASP A 700 25.60 4.58 24.77
CA ASP A 700 25.89 3.14 24.90
C ASP A 700 27.16 2.75 24.11
N ARG A 701 28.31 2.88 24.79
CA ARG A 701 29.61 2.48 24.26
C ARG A 701 29.74 0.97 24.06
N GLN A 702 28.94 0.16 24.75
CA GLN A 702 28.98 -1.29 24.56
C GLN A 702 28.32 -1.67 23.24
N LEU A 703 27.17 -1.10 22.91
CA LEU A 703 26.54 -1.24 21.60
C LEU A 703 27.50 -0.84 20.47
N ALA A 704 28.19 0.30 20.63
CA ALA A 704 29.21 0.75 19.68
C ALA A 704 30.32 -0.30 19.51
N ALA A 705 30.86 -0.83 20.60
CA ALA A 705 31.92 -1.84 20.57
C ALA A 705 31.46 -3.16 19.93
N ASP A 706 30.23 -3.60 20.23
CA ASP A 706 29.66 -4.85 19.70
C ASP A 706 29.44 -4.79 18.19
N LEU A 707 29.00 -3.63 17.67
CA LEU A 707 28.71 -3.43 16.24
C LEU A 707 29.90 -2.86 15.45
N TRP A 708 30.97 -2.44 16.11
CA TRP A 708 32.16 -1.90 15.46
C TRP A 708 32.75 -2.82 14.38
N PRO A 709 32.84 -4.16 14.56
CA PRO A 709 33.30 -5.05 13.50
C PRO A 709 32.43 -5.00 12.24
N ALA A 710 31.10 -4.85 12.40
CA ALA A 710 30.18 -4.75 11.26
C ALA A 710 30.34 -3.42 10.51
N VAL A 711 30.50 -2.31 11.25
CA VAL A 711 30.79 -0.98 10.68
C VAL A 711 32.08 -1.01 9.87
N ARG A 712 33.16 -1.59 10.41
CA ARG A 712 34.44 -1.70 9.68
C ARG A 712 34.33 -2.50 8.39
N ARG A 713 33.56 -3.59 8.38
CA ARG A 713 33.31 -4.37 7.17
C ARG A 713 32.48 -3.58 6.15
N ALA A 714 31.46 -2.86 6.57
CA ALA A 714 30.66 -2.01 5.69
C ALA A 714 31.52 -0.93 5.02
N VAL A 715 32.40 -0.25 5.78
CA VAL A 715 33.36 0.72 5.21
C VAL A 715 34.32 0.04 4.24
N ALA A 716 34.86 -1.14 4.57
CA ALA A 716 35.77 -1.86 3.69
C ALA A 716 35.09 -2.25 2.36
N TYR A 717 33.82 -2.61 2.38
CA TYR A 717 33.05 -2.91 1.17
C TYR A 717 32.73 -1.63 0.37
N LEU A 718 32.40 -0.52 1.04
CA LEU A 718 32.24 0.80 0.41
C LEU A 718 33.51 1.21 -0.35
N GLU A 719 34.69 1.03 0.25
CA GLU A 719 35.99 1.28 -0.40
C GLU A 719 36.18 0.38 -1.65
N GLN A 720 35.76 -0.89 -1.58
CA GLN A 720 35.82 -1.81 -2.73
C GLN A 720 34.91 -1.38 -3.88
N LEU A 721 33.69 -0.92 -3.58
CA LEU A 721 32.78 -0.36 -4.58
C LEU A 721 33.39 0.89 -5.22
N ARG A 722 33.85 1.83 -4.40
CA ARG A 722 34.47 3.07 -4.86
C ARG A 722 35.73 2.84 -5.70
N ALA A 723 36.53 1.82 -5.37
CA ALA A 723 37.74 1.49 -6.14
C ALA A 723 37.45 1.21 -7.63
N ARG A 724 36.24 0.73 -7.96
CA ARG A 724 35.79 0.54 -9.35
C ARG A 724 35.68 1.85 -10.13
N ARG A 725 35.61 2.99 -9.44
CA ARG A 725 35.53 4.34 -10.01
C ARG A 725 36.79 5.18 -9.84
N LEU A 726 37.86 4.60 -9.26
CA LEU A 726 39.17 5.23 -9.08
C LEU A 726 40.20 4.72 -10.08
N THR A 727 39.81 4.54 -11.35
CA THR A 727 40.68 4.02 -12.41
C THR A 727 41.00 5.09 -13.45
N ASP A 728 42.04 4.87 -14.26
CA ASP A 728 42.38 5.77 -15.36
C ASP A 728 41.29 5.84 -16.44
N ALA A 729 40.50 4.76 -16.61
CA ALA A 729 39.37 4.74 -17.55
C ALA A 729 38.28 5.76 -17.17
N GLU A 730 38.08 5.97 -15.87
CA GLU A 730 37.12 6.95 -15.35
C GLU A 730 37.65 8.38 -15.40
N ARG A 731 38.90 8.61 -15.81
CA ARG A 731 39.45 9.97 -16.01
C ARG A 731 39.24 10.51 -17.43
N THR A 732 38.65 9.71 -18.31
CA THR A 732 38.34 10.12 -19.69
C THR A 732 37.29 11.24 -19.71
N PRO A 733 37.27 12.13 -20.72
CA PRO A 733 36.26 13.19 -20.82
C PRO A 733 34.82 12.69 -20.73
N GLU A 734 34.54 11.49 -21.22
CA GLU A 734 33.20 10.89 -21.25
C GLU A 734 32.76 10.31 -19.90
N ARG A 735 33.71 10.01 -18.99
CA ARG A 735 33.44 9.30 -17.73
C ARG A 735 33.92 10.03 -16.48
N ARG A 736 34.63 11.15 -16.63
CA ARG A 736 35.19 11.93 -15.51
C ARG A 736 34.17 12.40 -14.48
N ALA A 737 32.89 12.49 -14.84
CA ALA A 737 31.82 12.78 -13.88
C ALA A 737 31.56 11.59 -12.92
N CYS A 738 31.88 10.36 -13.31
CA CYS A 738 31.73 9.17 -12.47
C CYS A 738 32.97 8.91 -11.58
N PHE A 739 34.06 9.67 -11.76
CA PHE A 739 35.33 9.40 -11.08
C PHE A 739 35.22 9.53 -9.56
N GLY A 740 35.53 8.44 -8.84
CA GLY A 740 35.58 8.38 -7.39
C GLY A 740 34.23 8.31 -6.67
N LEU A 741 33.12 8.16 -7.40
CA LEU A 741 31.78 7.89 -6.87
C LEU A 741 31.59 6.39 -6.54
N LEU A 742 30.44 6.06 -5.94
CA LEU A 742 29.92 4.69 -5.96
C LEU A 742 29.46 4.29 -7.38
N PRO A 743 29.48 2.99 -7.73
CA PRO A 743 29.03 2.53 -9.04
C PRO A 743 27.51 2.67 -9.21
N GLU A 744 27.00 2.38 -10.40
CA GLU A 744 25.59 2.49 -10.74
C GLU A 744 24.71 1.60 -9.86
N SER A 745 23.58 2.15 -9.39
CA SER A 745 22.64 1.50 -8.47
C SER A 745 21.18 1.77 -8.87
N VAL A 746 20.25 1.14 -8.14
CA VAL A 746 18.79 1.36 -8.24
C VAL A 746 18.18 1.83 -6.92
N SER A 747 18.97 2.47 -6.05
CA SER A 747 18.56 2.95 -4.71
C SER A 747 17.38 3.92 -4.71
N HIS A 748 17.16 4.63 -5.82
CA HIS A 748 16.00 5.49 -6.00
C HIS A 748 14.97 4.76 -6.88
N GLU A 749 13.71 4.72 -6.46
CA GLU A 749 12.63 3.94 -7.10
C GLU A 749 12.46 4.28 -8.59
N GLY A 750 12.82 5.50 -9.00
CA GLY A 750 12.82 5.94 -10.39
C GLY A 750 13.87 5.28 -11.29
N TYR A 751 14.89 4.61 -10.73
CA TYR A 751 16.08 4.14 -11.47
C TYR A 751 16.09 2.63 -11.75
N LEU A 752 15.06 1.87 -11.34
CA LEU A 752 14.96 0.42 -11.63
C LEU A 752 15.07 0.10 -13.13
N ALA A 753 14.60 0.99 -14.00
CA ALA A 753 14.67 0.80 -15.45
C ALA A 753 16.10 0.88 -16.02
N GLN A 754 16.97 1.66 -15.38
CA GLN A 754 18.37 1.83 -15.76
C GLN A 754 19.17 2.26 -14.52
N PRO A 755 20.05 1.40 -13.98
CA PRO A 755 20.94 1.80 -12.90
C PRO A 755 21.79 3.03 -13.27
N VAL A 756 22.00 3.94 -12.30
CA VAL A 756 22.73 5.21 -12.49
C VAL A 756 23.69 5.49 -11.34
N HIS A 757 24.66 6.37 -11.54
CA HIS A 757 25.45 6.96 -10.46
C HIS A 757 24.57 7.98 -9.72
N ALA A 758 23.82 7.49 -8.73
CA ALA A 758 22.90 8.30 -7.94
C ALA A 758 23.65 9.08 -6.85
N TYR A 759 23.48 10.40 -6.81
CA TYR A 759 24.09 11.22 -5.77
C TYR A 759 23.49 10.96 -4.38
N TRP A 760 22.29 10.36 -4.32
CA TRP A 760 21.69 9.85 -3.08
C TRP A 760 22.64 8.88 -2.35
N ASP A 761 23.15 7.87 -3.07
CA ASP A 761 24.06 6.86 -2.52
C ASP A 761 25.36 7.49 -2.03
N ASP A 762 25.93 8.38 -2.83
CA ASP A 762 27.18 9.07 -2.51
C ASP A 762 27.04 9.99 -1.29
N LEU A 763 25.90 10.66 -1.12
CA LEU A 763 25.61 11.48 0.05
C LEU A 763 25.48 10.61 1.31
N TRP A 764 24.79 9.47 1.22
CA TRP A 764 24.72 8.50 2.33
C TRP A 764 26.07 7.86 2.65
N ALA A 765 26.91 7.60 1.64
CA ALA A 765 28.28 7.17 1.84
C ALA A 765 29.08 8.18 2.66
N VAL A 766 28.95 9.48 2.37
CA VAL A 766 29.55 10.55 3.20
C VAL A 766 29.01 10.49 4.62
N ARG A 767 27.69 10.36 4.82
CA ARG A 767 27.10 10.20 6.16
C ARG A 767 27.69 9.02 6.92
N GLY A 768 27.74 7.85 6.29
CA GLY A 768 28.30 6.64 6.91
C GLY A 768 29.78 6.80 7.28
N LEU A 769 30.59 7.44 6.43
CA LEU A 769 32.01 7.69 6.71
C LEU A 769 32.22 8.69 7.86
N LYS A 770 31.39 9.74 7.96
CA LYS A 770 31.37 10.65 9.13
C LYS A 770 31.08 9.88 10.41
N ASP A 771 30.09 9.00 10.36
CA ASP A 771 29.61 8.25 11.52
C ASP A 771 30.58 7.16 11.96
N ALA A 772 31.23 6.48 11.01
CA ALA A 772 32.31 5.54 11.29
C ALA A 772 33.51 6.24 11.94
N ALA A 773 33.89 7.44 11.47
CA ALA A 773 34.98 8.20 12.06
C ALA A 773 34.65 8.65 13.49
N TRP A 774 33.41 9.06 13.75
CA TRP A 774 32.94 9.40 15.10
C TRP A 774 32.89 8.18 16.02
N LEU A 775 32.41 7.02 15.53
CA LEU A 775 32.43 5.77 16.29
C LEU A 775 33.85 5.35 16.67
N ALA A 776 34.82 5.47 15.75
CA ALA A 776 36.23 5.22 16.04
C ALA A 776 36.77 6.14 17.14
N GLU A 777 36.44 7.44 17.07
CA GLU A 777 36.84 8.42 18.09
C GLU A 777 36.32 8.03 19.47
N ILE A 778 35.02 7.75 19.58
CA ILE A 778 34.46 7.41 20.89
C ILE A 778 35.05 6.09 21.38
N LEU A 779 35.36 5.12 20.53
CA LEU A 779 35.95 3.84 20.94
C LEU A 779 37.46 3.96 21.29
N GLY A 780 38.09 5.10 21.03
CA GLY A 780 39.52 5.32 21.28
C GLY A 780 40.44 4.73 20.19
N GLU A 781 39.91 4.52 18.99
CA GLU A 781 40.62 3.98 17.83
C GLU A 781 41.25 5.12 16.99
N ASP A 782 42.17 5.89 17.60
CA ASP A 782 42.70 7.15 17.04
C ASP A 782 43.24 7.02 15.60
N ALA A 783 43.95 5.92 15.31
CA ALA A 783 44.51 5.67 13.97
C ALA A 783 43.41 5.44 12.93
N GLU A 784 42.35 4.73 13.31
CA GLU A 784 41.22 4.46 12.43
C GLU A 784 40.34 5.70 12.26
N HIS A 785 40.12 6.47 13.32
CA HIS A 785 39.47 7.78 13.25
C HIS A 785 40.17 8.70 12.23
N ALA A 786 41.50 8.81 12.29
CA ALA A 786 42.27 9.62 11.34
C ALA A 786 42.14 9.09 9.89
N ARG A 787 42.20 7.77 9.69
CA ARG A 787 42.03 7.13 8.37
C ARG A 787 40.65 7.39 7.79
N LEU A 788 39.59 7.16 8.57
CA LEU A 788 38.20 7.34 8.14
C LEU A 788 37.88 8.80 7.84
N THR A 789 38.41 9.73 8.65
CA THR A 789 38.30 11.17 8.38
C THR A 789 38.94 11.53 7.03
N ALA A 790 40.14 11.02 6.75
CA ALA A 790 40.82 11.26 5.48
C ALA A 790 40.08 10.63 4.29
N LEU A 791 39.52 9.43 4.45
CA LEU A 791 38.69 8.76 3.44
C LEU A 791 37.42 9.57 3.15
N CYS A 792 36.74 10.06 4.18
CA CYS A 792 35.56 10.91 4.06
C CYS A 792 35.85 12.20 3.26
N GLU A 793 36.93 12.91 3.59
CA GLU A 793 37.32 14.12 2.85
C GLU A 793 37.74 13.84 1.40
N ASP A 794 38.40 12.72 1.14
CA ASP A 794 38.73 12.30 -0.22
C ASP A 794 37.46 11.98 -1.04
N PHE A 795 36.49 11.27 -0.44
CA PHE A 795 35.19 10.98 -1.06
C PHE A 795 34.40 12.26 -1.36
N ARG A 796 34.27 13.15 -0.37
CA ARG A 796 33.61 14.46 -0.52
C ARG A 796 34.19 15.24 -1.70
N ARG A 797 35.51 15.28 -1.83
CA ARG A 797 36.17 16.00 -2.92
C ARG A 797 35.76 15.46 -4.29
N THR A 798 35.70 14.15 -4.48
CA THR A 798 35.28 13.55 -5.75
C THR A 798 33.78 13.75 -6.01
N LEU A 799 32.93 13.63 -4.98
CA LEU A 799 31.49 13.86 -5.07
C LEU A 799 31.16 15.28 -5.55
N TYR A 800 31.63 16.32 -4.86
CA TYR A 800 31.27 17.69 -5.22
C TYR A 800 31.91 18.14 -6.54
N ALA A 801 33.07 17.58 -6.90
CA ALA A 801 33.65 17.78 -8.23
C ALA A 801 32.78 17.15 -9.33
N SER A 802 32.22 15.96 -9.08
CA SER A 802 31.26 15.33 -9.99
C SER A 802 30.01 16.17 -10.17
N ILE A 803 29.35 16.60 -9.07
CA ILE A 803 28.14 17.43 -9.14
C ILE A 803 28.38 18.69 -9.99
N ALA A 804 29.45 19.43 -9.70
CA ALA A 804 29.80 20.62 -10.45
C ALA A 804 30.08 20.33 -11.94
N LEU A 805 30.72 19.20 -12.23
CA LEU A 805 31.03 18.79 -13.59
C LEU A 805 29.77 18.39 -14.37
N THR A 806 28.91 17.56 -13.78
CA THR A 806 27.62 17.16 -14.36
C THR A 806 26.78 18.40 -14.68
N MET A 807 26.70 19.36 -13.75
CA MET A 807 25.99 20.62 -14.00
C MET A 807 26.58 21.39 -15.20
N SER A 808 27.92 21.52 -15.23
CA SER A 808 28.61 22.23 -16.31
C SER A 808 28.48 21.55 -17.67
N GLU A 809 28.55 20.21 -17.73
CA GLU A 809 28.49 19.46 -18.99
C GLU A 809 27.07 19.34 -19.53
N ARG A 810 26.07 19.33 -18.65
CA ARG A 810 24.65 19.25 -19.01
C ARG A 810 23.98 20.61 -19.19
N GLY A 811 24.65 21.69 -18.75
CA GLY A 811 24.13 23.05 -18.86
C GLY A 811 22.91 23.29 -17.96
N ILE A 812 22.89 22.68 -16.78
CA ILE A 812 21.81 22.81 -15.78
C ILE A 812 22.25 23.70 -14.61
N ASP A 813 21.29 24.37 -13.99
CA ASP A 813 21.49 25.35 -12.91
C ASP A 813 20.92 24.90 -11.56
N PHE A 814 20.50 23.63 -11.44
CA PHE A 814 20.02 22.98 -10.22
C PHE A 814 20.95 21.81 -9.85
N ILE A 815 20.77 21.24 -8.64
CA ILE A 815 21.54 20.07 -8.21
C ILE A 815 20.91 18.80 -8.81
N PRO A 816 21.62 18.06 -9.70
CA PRO A 816 21.10 16.84 -10.31
C PRO A 816 20.95 15.69 -9.30
N GLY A 817 20.05 14.75 -9.58
CA GLY A 817 19.88 13.49 -8.84
C GLY A 817 20.87 12.40 -9.25
N SER A 818 21.33 12.41 -10.49
CA SER A 818 22.27 11.42 -11.04
C SER A 818 23.22 12.00 -12.09
N VAL A 819 24.32 11.30 -12.39
CA VAL A 819 25.25 11.68 -13.48
C VAL A 819 24.62 11.43 -14.86
N GLU A 820 23.99 10.27 -15.03
CA GLU A 820 23.47 9.81 -16.32
C GLU A 820 22.31 10.66 -16.81
N TRP A 821 21.31 10.87 -15.96
CA TRP A 821 20.07 11.56 -16.34
C TRP A 821 20.13 13.05 -16.06
N ALA A 822 20.94 13.48 -15.08
CA ALA A 822 21.04 14.88 -14.66
C ALA A 822 19.67 15.50 -14.38
N ASP A 823 18.80 14.67 -13.80
CA ASP A 823 17.40 14.92 -13.54
C ASP A 823 17.20 15.68 -12.21
N PRO A 824 16.10 16.43 -12.06
CA PRO A 824 15.79 17.11 -10.81
C PRO A 824 15.23 16.13 -9.79
N ASP A 825 15.90 15.99 -8.64
CA ASP A 825 15.43 15.20 -7.50
C ASP A 825 15.57 15.96 -6.17
N PRO A 826 14.71 16.97 -5.95
CA PRO A 826 14.77 17.81 -4.76
C PRO A 826 14.50 17.01 -3.46
N THR A 827 13.77 15.90 -3.56
CA THR A 827 13.53 14.98 -2.44
C THR A 827 14.80 14.28 -2.00
N ALA A 828 15.60 13.72 -2.92
CA ALA A 828 16.91 13.18 -2.57
C ALA A 828 17.83 14.28 -2.03
N ILE A 829 17.86 15.45 -2.66
CA ILE A 829 18.74 16.55 -2.23
C ILE A 829 18.36 17.11 -0.85
N ALA A 830 17.08 17.04 -0.44
CA ALA A 830 16.66 17.46 0.89
C ALA A 830 17.41 16.73 2.02
N VAL A 831 17.74 15.44 1.83
CA VAL A 831 18.47 14.65 2.85
C VAL A 831 19.89 15.18 3.10
N ALA A 832 20.50 15.81 2.09
CA ALA A 832 21.81 16.46 2.20
C ALA A 832 21.79 17.60 3.22
N LEU A 833 20.63 18.22 3.44
CA LEU A 833 20.47 19.32 4.39
C LEU A 833 20.08 18.80 5.77
N THR A 834 19.30 17.73 5.85
CA THR A 834 18.70 17.24 7.10
C THR A 834 19.60 16.22 7.80
N LEU A 835 19.43 14.92 7.52
CA LEU A 835 20.13 13.85 8.23
C LEU A 835 21.62 13.80 7.89
N ILE A 836 22.04 14.28 6.71
CA ILE A 836 23.44 14.17 6.27
C ILE A 836 24.28 15.40 6.69
N ASP A 837 23.64 16.57 6.79
CA ASP A 837 24.24 17.87 7.16
C ASP A 837 25.44 18.30 6.28
N GLU A 838 25.28 18.17 4.97
CA GLU A 838 26.27 18.50 3.94
C GLU A 838 25.85 19.66 3.01
N GLY A 839 24.65 20.22 3.20
CA GLY A 839 24.12 21.29 2.35
C GLY A 839 25.02 22.52 2.19
N HIS A 840 25.85 22.83 3.19
CA HIS A 840 26.81 23.93 3.16
C HIS A 840 27.96 23.75 2.14
N ARG A 841 28.15 22.54 1.60
CA ARG A 841 29.14 22.25 0.55
C ARG A 841 28.55 22.26 -0.86
N LEU A 842 27.22 22.23 -0.99
CA LEU A 842 26.54 22.31 -2.27
C LEU A 842 26.57 23.76 -2.81
N PRO A 843 26.61 23.97 -4.14
CA PRO A 843 26.53 25.31 -4.72
C PRO A 843 25.22 26.01 -4.33
N GLU A 844 25.31 27.09 -3.53
CA GLU A 844 24.16 27.76 -2.93
C GLU A 844 23.09 28.19 -3.95
N ALA A 845 23.50 28.80 -5.07
CA ALA A 845 22.58 29.24 -6.11
C ALA A 845 21.80 28.08 -6.73
N ALA A 846 22.47 26.95 -6.98
CA ALA A 846 21.82 25.77 -7.55
C ALA A 846 20.94 25.05 -6.52
N LEU A 847 21.32 25.08 -5.26
CA LEU A 847 20.51 24.57 -4.17
C LEU A 847 19.19 25.34 -4.04
N GLN A 848 19.25 26.68 -4.06
CA GLN A 848 18.05 27.53 -4.07
C GLN A 848 17.17 27.23 -5.29
N ARG A 849 17.78 27.16 -6.49
CA ARG A 849 17.10 26.85 -7.75
C ARG A 849 16.33 25.53 -7.71
N THR A 850 16.94 24.51 -7.11
CA THR A 850 16.36 23.16 -6.95
C THR A 850 15.01 23.21 -6.21
N PHE A 851 14.96 23.90 -5.07
CA PHE A 851 13.72 24.01 -4.29
C PHE A 851 12.73 25.05 -4.86
N GLU A 852 13.20 26.06 -5.60
CA GLU A 852 12.33 26.98 -6.33
C GLU A 852 11.52 26.30 -7.44
N GLU A 853 12.16 25.47 -8.27
CA GLU A 853 11.45 24.75 -9.34
C GLU A 853 10.49 23.69 -8.77
N LEU A 854 10.87 23.02 -7.67
CA LEU A 854 9.94 22.15 -6.93
C LEU A 854 8.71 22.94 -6.46
N LEU A 855 8.90 24.06 -5.74
CA LEU A 855 7.78 24.83 -5.21
C LEU A 855 6.90 25.42 -6.30
N LYS A 856 7.47 25.77 -7.46
CA LYS A 856 6.70 26.20 -8.64
C LYS A 856 5.81 25.08 -9.16
N ARG A 857 6.33 23.85 -9.31
CA ARG A 857 5.52 22.67 -9.68
C ARG A 857 4.46 22.38 -8.61
N PHE A 858 4.86 22.36 -7.34
CA PHE A 858 4.00 22.10 -6.19
C PHE A 858 2.80 23.05 -6.17
N ARG A 859 3.04 24.36 -6.30
CA ARG A 859 2.00 25.38 -6.35
C ARG A 859 1.07 25.19 -7.54
N ALA A 860 1.62 24.91 -8.74
CA ALA A 860 0.83 24.68 -9.93
C ALA A 860 -0.13 23.48 -9.81
N MET A 861 0.29 22.41 -9.13
CA MET A 861 -0.58 21.25 -8.86
C MET A 861 -1.72 21.60 -7.91
N HIS A 862 -1.45 22.40 -6.86
CA HIS A 862 -2.42 22.67 -5.79
C HIS A 862 -3.31 23.89 -6.05
N ASP A 863 -2.92 24.82 -6.93
CA ASP A 863 -3.78 25.90 -7.43
C ASP A 863 -4.64 25.49 -8.65
N ARG A 864 -4.52 24.23 -9.08
CA ARG A 864 -5.22 23.62 -10.22
C ARG A 864 -4.94 24.31 -11.57
N SER A 865 -3.75 24.90 -11.72
CA SER A 865 -3.30 25.45 -13.01
C SER A 865 -2.78 24.38 -13.98
N VAL A 866 -2.50 23.17 -13.49
CA VAL A 866 -2.14 22.00 -14.30
C VAL A 866 -2.95 20.78 -13.91
N ASP A 867 -3.28 19.94 -14.90
CA ASP A 867 -3.86 18.62 -14.64
C ASP A 867 -2.78 17.69 -14.07
N TRP A 868 -3.12 16.95 -13.02
CA TRP A 868 -2.26 15.94 -12.42
C TRP A 868 -3.10 14.75 -11.95
N THR A 869 -2.48 13.56 -11.91
CA THR A 869 -3.16 12.31 -11.56
C THR A 869 -2.90 11.92 -10.11
N ASN A 870 -1.63 11.88 -9.73
CA ASN A 870 -1.19 11.57 -8.37
C ASN A 870 0.17 12.24 -8.07
N TYR A 871 0.54 12.29 -6.78
CA TYR A 871 1.88 12.66 -6.31
C TYR A 871 2.25 11.85 -5.06
N SER A 872 3.54 11.82 -4.70
CA SER A 872 3.97 11.15 -3.47
C SER A 872 4.18 12.16 -2.33
N PRO A 873 3.64 11.91 -1.12
CA PRO A 873 3.90 12.73 0.04
C PRO A 873 5.31 12.57 0.64
N TYR A 874 6.22 11.80 0.02
CA TYR A 874 7.66 11.87 0.32
C TYR A 874 8.22 13.29 0.22
N GLU A 875 7.57 14.20 -0.52
CA GLU A 875 7.86 15.63 -0.54
C GLU A 875 7.86 16.28 0.87
N VAL A 876 7.29 15.64 1.90
CA VAL A 876 7.35 16.10 3.31
C VAL A 876 8.78 16.40 3.77
N ARG A 877 9.79 15.65 3.31
CA ARG A 877 11.20 15.88 3.69
C ARG A 877 11.74 17.25 3.24
N VAL A 878 11.13 17.85 2.21
CA VAL A 878 11.49 19.18 1.71
C VAL A 878 11.20 20.25 2.77
N VAL A 879 10.22 20.04 3.65
CA VAL A 879 9.91 20.96 4.75
C VAL A 879 11.15 21.18 5.63
N GLY A 880 11.88 20.12 5.99
CA GLY A 880 13.12 20.21 6.77
C GLY A 880 14.22 20.99 6.03
N ALA A 881 14.38 20.75 4.73
CA ALA A 881 15.32 21.50 3.89
C ALA A 881 14.96 23.00 3.84
N LEU A 882 13.69 23.34 3.66
CA LEU A 882 13.21 24.73 3.63
C LEU A 882 13.43 25.44 4.98
N ILE A 883 13.25 24.75 6.11
CA ILE A 883 13.56 25.31 7.44
C ILE A 883 15.05 25.66 7.53
N ARG A 884 15.94 24.75 7.11
CA ARG A 884 17.40 24.93 7.15
C ARG A 884 17.90 25.99 6.16
N LEU A 885 17.17 26.22 5.08
CA LEU A 885 17.41 27.33 4.14
C LEU A 885 16.82 28.68 4.61
N GLY A 886 16.21 28.74 5.79
CA GLY A 886 15.56 29.95 6.31
C GLY A 886 14.23 30.30 5.62
N ARG A 887 13.70 29.42 4.76
CA ARG A 887 12.46 29.60 3.98
C ARG A 887 11.22 29.18 4.77
N ARG A 888 11.10 29.69 6.00
CA ARG A 888 10.05 29.33 6.97
C ARG A 888 8.63 29.40 6.40
N ARG A 889 8.32 30.45 5.63
CA ARG A 889 6.98 30.62 5.04
C ARG A 889 6.65 29.52 4.04
N ASP A 890 7.61 29.17 3.18
CA ASP A 890 7.43 28.10 2.19
C ASP A 890 7.31 26.73 2.89
N ALA A 891 8.08 26.50 3.96
CA ALA A 891 7.98 25.26 4.76
C ALA A 891 6.57 25.05 5.32
N HIS A 892 5.97 26.09 5.91
CA HIS A 892 4.59 26.05 6.43
C HIS A 892 3.53 26.00 5.33
N GLU A 893 3.83 26.48 4.12
CA GLU A 893 2.95 26.32 2.96
C GLU A 893 2.83 24.85 2.55
N VAL A 894 3.97 24.18 2.34
CA VAL A 894 4.03 22.76 1.98
C VAL A 894 3.39 21.89 3.07
N LEU A 895 3.75 22.14 4.34
CA LEU A 895 3.23 21.38 5.49
C LEU A 895 1.71 21.44 5.60
N ARG A 896 1.09 22.61 5.36
CA ARG A 896 -0.37 22.77 5.41
C ARG A 896 -1.08 21.95 4.33
N VAL A 897 -0.51 21.92 3.13
CA VAL A 897 -1.07 21.15 2.01
C VAL A 897 -0.97 19.65 2.30
N LEU A 898 0.19 19.18 2.74
CA LEU A 898 0.38 17.77 3.10
C LEU A 898 -0.59 17.35 4.21
N LEU A 899 -0.78 18.16 5.27
CA LEU A 899 -1.76 17.86 6.32
C LEU A 899 -3.21 17.82 5.81
N ALA A 900 -3.57 18.61 4.79
CA ALA A 900 -4.88 18.53 4.16
C ALA A 900 -5.07 17.22 3.37
N ASP A 901 -3.96 16.57 3.00
CA ASP A 901 -3.94 15.31 2.26
C ASP A 901 -3.83 14.04 3.14
N LEU A 902 -4.02 14.18 4.45
CA LEU A 902 -4.22 13.04 5.35
C LEU A 902 -5.44 12.19 4.94
N ARG A 903 -5.34 10.86 5.04
CA ARG A 903 -6.39 9.92 4.60
C ARG A 903 -6.68 8.78 5.59
N PRO A 904 -7.89 8.72 6.19
CA PRO A 904 -8.77 9.86 6.40
C PRO A 904 -8.09 10.90 7.32
N PRO A 905 -8.49 12.18 7.28
CA PRO A 905 -7.86 13.24 8.08
C PRO A 905 -7.73 12.92 9.57
N ALA A 906 -8.73 12.23 10.14
CA ALA A 906 -8.78 11.91 11.57
C ALA A 906 -7.79 10.83 12.03
N TRP A 907 -7.14 10.10 11.12
CA TRP A 907 -6.19 9.05 11.44
C TRP A 907 -4.73 9.45 11.22
N HIS A 908 -4.47 10.71 10.85
CA HIS A 908 -3.11 11.28 10.84
C HIS A 908 -2.08 10.45 10.04
N GLN A 909 -2.48 9.92 8.89
CA GLN A 909 -1.65 9.11 8.01
C GLN A 909 -1.73 9.57 6.55
N TRP A 910 -0.68 9.23 5.80
CA TRP A 910 -0.61 9.41 4.35
C TRP A 910 -0.44 8.07 3.64
N PRO A 911 -1.10 7.88 2.48
CA PRO A 911 -0.70 6.83 1.54
C PRO A 911 0.65 7.19 0.94
N GLU A 912 1.34 6.22 0.35
CA GLU A 912 2.57 6.46 -0.43
C GLU A 912 2.29 7.26 -1.71
N ILE A 913 1.09 7.09 -2.27
CA ILE A 913 0.63 7.77 -3.48
C ILE A 913 -0.71 8.44 -3.18
N ILE A 914 -0.76 9.77 -3.32
CA ILE A 914 -1.97 10.56 -3.21
C ILE A 914 -2.57 10.75 -4.60
N TRP A 915 -3.80 10.27 -4.78
CA TRP A 915 -4.58 10.50 -5.99
C TRP A 915 -5.33 11.83 -5.93
N HIS A 916 -5.39 12.54 -7.06
CA HIS A 916 -6.16 13.79 -7.17
C HIS A 916 -7.66 13.55 -6.88
N ASP A 917 -8.23 12.44 -7.37
CA ASP A 917 -9.50 11.92 -6.90
C ASP A 917 -9.25 10.93 -5.76
N PRO A 918 -9.58 11.26 -4.50
CA PRO A 918 -9.36 10.37 -3.36
C PRO A 918 -10.19 9.08 -3.41
N ARG A 919 -11.16 8.96 -4.32
CA ARG A 919 -11.98 7.75 -4.50
C ARG A 919 -11.59 6.94 -5.73
N ALA A 920 -10.61 7.38 -6.51
CA ALA A 920 -10.11 6.62 -7.65
C ALA A 920 -9.53 5.26 -7.20
N PRO A 921 -9.87 4.15 -7.87
CA PRO A 921 -9.42 2.80 -7.52
C PRO A 921 -7.96 2.57 -7.96
N GLY A 922 -7.05 3.36 -7.42
CA GLY A 922 -5.63 3.37 -7.76
C GLY A 922 -4.76 2.79 -6.65
N HIS A 923 -3.62 2.22 -7.02
CA HIS A 923 -2.61 1.78 -6.06
C HIS A 923 -2.16 2.97 -5.18
N GLN A 924 -2.07 2.78 -3.86
CA GLN A 924 -1.78 3.88 -2.92
C GLN A 924 -0.62 3.56 -1.98
N GLY A 925 0.03 2.41 -2.15
CA GLY A 925 0.92 1.84 -1.15
C GLY A 925 0.18 1.38 0.10
N ASP A 926 0.94 1.08 1.15
CA ASP A 926 0.41 0.68 2.45
C ASP A 926 -0.06 1.89 3.28
N LEU A 927 -1.08 1.67 4.11
CA LEU A 927 -1.56 2.62 5.11
C LEU A 927 -1.55 1.98 6.50
N PRO A 928 -0.98 2.65 7.51
CA PRO A 928 -0.12 3.83 7.39
C PRO A 928 1.22 3.52 6.69
N HIS A 929 1.80 4.49 5.97
CA HIS A 929 3.17 4.39 5.46
C HIS A 929 4.18 4.95 6.48
N ALA A 930 4.92 4.07 7.14
CA ALA A 930 5.77 4.40 8.29
C ALA A 930 7.04 5.16 7.92
N TRP A 931 7.57 5.03 6.70
CA TRP A 931 8.68 5.89 6.26
C TRP A 931 8.24 7.35 6.14
N ILE A 932 7.09 7.63 5.53
CA ILE A 932 6.53 9.00 5.44
C ILE A 932 6.20 9.52 6.84
N SER A 933 5.70 8.64 7.72
CA SER A 933 5.48 8.95 9.13
C SER A 933 6.79 9.36 9.83
N ALA A 934 7.89 8.65 9.59
CA ALA A 934 9.20 8.99 10.14
C ALA A 934 9.73 10.32 9.61
N GLU A 935 9.64 10.56 8.30
CA GLU A 935 10.01 11.84 7.69
C GLU A 935 9.20 13.00 8.29
N TYR A 936 7.90 12.81 8.48
CA TYR A 936 7.04 13.80 9.13
C TYR A 936 7.50 14.10 10.57
N VAL A 937 7.82 13.07 11.37
CA VAL A 937 8.34 13.24 12.73
C VAL A 937 9.64 14.04 12.74
N LEU A 938 10.57 13.75 11.81
CA LEU A 938 11.82 14.47 11.68
C LEU A 938 11.59 15.95 11.36
N VAL A 939 10.76 16.27 10.36
CA VAL A 939 10.50 17.68 10.01
C VAL A 939 9.68 18.41 11.07
N PHE A 940 8.78 17.72 11.77
CA PHE A 940 8.05 18.30 12.90
C PHE A 940 9.02 18.69 14.02
N ARG A 941 9.99 17.83 14.34
CA ARG A 941 11.04 18.17 15.32
C ARG A 941 11.87 19.36 14.85
N ASP A 942 12.25 19.41 13.57
CA ASP A 942 13.06 20.51 13.00
C ASP A 942 12.39 21.89 13.12
N LEU A 943 11.07 21.96 13.33
CA LEU A 943 10.39 23.22 13.68
C LEU A 943 10.93 23.83 14.98
N PHE A 944 11.27 22.97 15.94
CA PHE A 944 11.70 23.33 17.29
C PHE A 944 13.21 23.29 17.45
N VAL A 945 13.86 22.21 16.98
CA VAL A 945 15.29 21.99 17.21
C VAL A 945 15.92 21.09 16.16
N TYR A 946 17.16 21.40 15.78
CA TYR A 946 18.01 20.48 15.03
C TYR A 946 19.50 20.69 15.32
N GLU A 947 20.26 19.62 15.15
CA GLU A 947 21.72 19.61 15.24
C GLU A 947 22.35 20.12 13.94
N ARG A 948 23.33 21.00 14.06
CA ARG A 948 24.13 21.53 12.95
C ARG A 948 25.60 21.19 13.20
N GLU A 949 26.11 20.21 12.47
CA GLU A 949 27.44 19.65 12.65
C GLU A 949 28.54 20.60 12.19
N VAL A 950 28.31 21.35 11.11
CA VAL A 950 29.33 22.23 10.50
C VAL A 950 29.98 23.21 11.49
N ASP A 951 29.22 23.69 12.48
CA ASP A 951 29.73 24.52 13.57
C ASP A 951 29.51 23.92 14.96
N GLY A 952 29.05 22.66 15.04
CA GLY A 952 28.80 21.93 16.28
C GLY A 952 27.74 22.57 17.18
N SER A 953 26.73 23.20 16.58
CA SER A 953 25.69 23.94 17.31
C SER A 953 24.34 23.21 17.36
N LEU A 954 23.50 23.62 18.30
CA LEU A 954 22.09 23.22 18.38
C LEU A 954 21.23 24.40 17.97
N VAL A 955 20.51 24.32 16.86
CA VAL A 955 19.64 25.40 16.39
C VAL A 955 18.25 25.22 16.96
N VAL A 956 17.66 26.27 17.53
CA VAL A 956 16.32 26.25 18.14
C VAL A 956 15.38 27.30 17.53
N CYS A 957 14.09 26.96 17.47
CA CYS A 957 12.98 27.78 16.99
C CYS A 957 13.00 28.19 15.51
N ALA A 958 13.88 27.62 14.68
CA ALA A 958 14.05 28.02 13.28
C ALA A 958 12.75 27.91 12.46
N GLY A 959 11.91 26.91 12.74
CA GLY A 959 10.64 26.70 12.04
C GLY A 959 9.40 27.31 12.71
N ILE A 960 9.51 27.98 13.86
CA ILE A 960 8.34 28.56 14.55
C ILE A 960 7.88 29.84 13.85
N PRO A 961 6.65 29.92 13.31
CA PRO A 961 6.13 31.13 12.67
C PRO A 961 5.65 32.16 13.70
N LEU A 962 5.59 33.43 13.30
CA LEU A 962 5.16 34.51 14.20
C LEU A 962 3.70 34.33 14.65
N ASP A 963 2.81 33.96 13.73
CA ASP A 963 1.38 33.78 13.98
C ASP A 963 1.07 32.78 15.10
N TRP A 964 1.94 31.78 15.34
CA TRP A 964 1.78 30.87 16.49
C TRP A 964 1.92 31.61 17.82
N LEU A 965 2.88 32.53 17.91
CA LEU A 965 3.14 33.30 19.12
C LEU A 965 2.05 34.35 19.38
N ASP A 966 1.27 34.70 18.36
CA ASP A 966 0.09 35.57 18.49
C ASP A 966 -1.11 34.79 19.05
N GLU A 967 -1.20 33.48 18.80
CA GLU A 967 -2.23 32.61 19.35
C GLU A 967 -1.91 32.11 20.77
N GLY A 968 -0.63 31.90 21.09
CA GLY A 968 -0.21 31.42 22.40
C GLY A 968 1.26 31.00 22.48
N PRO A 969 1.75 30.64 23.68
CA PRO A 969 3.11 30.17 23.85
C PRO A 969 3.32 28.79 23.21
N VAL A 970 4.56 28.54 22.81
CA VAL A 970 5.06 27.27 22.29
C VAL A 970 5.96 26.66 23.35
N SER A 971 5.60 25.48 23.85
CA SER A 971 6.42 24.76 24.83
C SER A 971 6.66 23.31 24.41
N VAL A 972 7.89 22.85 24.61
CA VAL A 972 8.25 21.44 24.52
C VAL A 972 9.11 21.06 25.72
N ILE A 973 8.83 19.91 26.31
CA ILE A 973 9.51 19.40 27.51
C ILE A 973 10.07 18.01 27.19
N GLY A 974 11.35 17.80 27.54
CA GLY A 974 12.01 16.50 27.42
C GLY A 974 12.42 16.12 26.00
N LEU A 975 12.56 17.07 25.05
CA LEU A 975 12.85 16.75 23.64
C LEU A 975 14.29 16.25 23.45
N PRO A 976 14.52 15.01 22.98
CA PRO A 976 15.87 14.48 22.83
C PRO A 976 16.74 15.23 21.80
N THR A 977 18.00 15.43 22.16
CA THR A 977 19.08 15.95 21.31
C THR A 977 20.36 15.16 21.55
N TRP A 978 21.38 15.35 20.71
CA TRP A 978 22.73 14.80 20.98
C TRP A 978 23.39 15.34 22.27
N TYR A 979 22.83 16.38 22.87
CA TYR A 979 23.38 17.09 24.03
C TYR A 979 22.54 16.92 25.30
N GLY A 980 21.56 16.02 25.28
CA GLY A 980 20.63 15.76 26.38
C GLY A 980 19.19 16.09 26.02
N LEU A 981 18.33 16.20 27.03
CA LEU A 981 16.91 16.54 26.85
C LEU A 981 16.72 18.05 26.83
N LEU A 982 16.00 18.59 25.85
CA LEU A 982 15.73 20.02 25.74
C LEU A 982 14.34 20.34 26.31
N ASP A 983 14.31 21.28 27.26
CA ASP A 983 13.11 22.00 27.65
C ASP A 983 13.14 23.39 27.01
N LEU A 984 12.11 23.72 26.25
CA LEU A 984 12.02 24.97 25.50
C LEU A 984 10.63 25.59 25.71
N HIS A 985 10.61 26.88 26.02
CA HIS A 985 9.41 27.69 26.10
C HIS A 985 9.62 29.01 25.36
N LEU A 986 8.77 29.30 24.38
CA LEU A 986 8.81 30.52 23.58
C LEU A 986 7.43 31.19 23.61
N GLY A 987 7.36 32.47 23.96
CA GLY A 987 6.08 33.18 24.02
C GLY A 987 6.24 34.70 24.02
N ARG A 988 5.10 35.40 24.09
CA ARG A 988 5.05 36.86 24.27
C ARG A 988 5.41 37.23 25.71
N GLY A 989 6.32 38.18 25.86
CA GLY A 989 6.69 38.80 27.13
C GLY A 989 5.88 40.06 27.43
N ALA A 990 6.44 40.96 28.24
CA ALA A 990 5.85 42.28 28.47
C ALA A 990 5.93 43.17 27.21
N GLY A 991 4.80 43.79 26.81
CA GLY A 991 4.72 44.58 25.59
C GLY A 991 4.76 43.70 24.33
N ASP A 992 5.52 44.11 23.31
CA ASP A 992 5.69 43.36 22.05
C ASP A 992 6.88 42.37 22.09
N ALA A 993 7.53 42.22 23.24
CA ALA A 993 8.73 41.40 23.38
C ALA A 993 8.45 39.90 23.17
N ILE A 994 9.45 39.17 22.69
CA ILE A 994 9.47 37.70 22.65
C ILE A 994 10.41 37.21 23.74
N GLU A 995 9.96 36.24 24.53
CA GLU A 995 10.73 35.59 25.58
C GLU A 995 10.95 34.11 25.26
N LEU A 996 12.21 33.69 25.31
CA LEU A 996 12.62 32.29 25.22
C LEU A 996 13.19 31.85 26.57
N SER A 997 12.78 30.67 27.05
CA SER A 997 13.44 29.96 28.14
C SER A 997 13.93 28.60 27.65
N LEU A 998 15.19 28.27 27.97
CA LEU A 998 15.83 26.99 27.65
C LEU A 998 16.36 26.33 28.92
N ALA A 999 16.15 25.03 29.06
CA ALA A 999 16.68 24.21 30.16
C ALA A 999 16.84 22.74 29.72
N GLY A 1000 17.15 21.86 30.68
CA GLY A 1000 17.15 20.40 30.53
C GLY A 1000 18.44 19.77 29.98
N LEU A 1001 19.19 20.48 29.12
CA LEU A 1001 20.36 19.89 28.45
C LEU A 1001 21.45 19.44 29.43
N ASP A 1002 22.04 18.26 29.17
CA ASP A 1002 23.13 17.70 29.99
C ASP A 1002 24.46 18.42 29.73
N ARG A 1003 24.66 18.88 28.49
CA ARG A 1003 25.85 19.59 28.05
C ARG A 1003 25.52 20.68 27.05
N ILE A 1004 26.32 21.74 27.05
CA ILE A 1004 26.24 22.79 26.03
C ILE A 1004 26.93 22.29 24.75
N PRO A 1005 26.32 22.44 23.57
CA PRO A 1005 26.99 22.15 22.30
C PRO A 1005 28.31 22.94 22.17
N PRO A 1006 29.37 22.37 21.57
CA PRO A 1006 30.64 23.09 21.39
C PRO A 1006 30.48 24.43 20.64
N GLY A 1007 29.60 24.47 19.64
CA GLY A 1007 29.22 25.67 18.88
C GLY A 1007 28.17 26.56 19.57
N GLY A 1008 27.71 26.18 20.76
CA GLY A 1008 26.61 26.80 21.50
C GLY A 1008 25.23 26.51 20.92
N ILE A 1009 24.22 27.17 21.48
CA ILE A 1009 22.83 27.08 21.02
C ILE A 1009 22.53 28.30 20.14
N ARG A 1010 21.95 28.09 18.96
CA ARG A 1010 21.59 29.15 18.00
C ARG A 1010 20.08 29.37 18.04
N PHE A 1011 19.64 30.48 18.63
CA PHE A 1011 18.22 30.84 18.63
C PHE A 1011 17.86 31.58 17.35
N ALA A 1012 16.94 31.02 16.56
CA ALA A 1012 16.53 31.51 15.24
C ALA A 1012 15.02 31.87 15.17
N PRO A 1013 14.57 32.92 15.86
CA PRO A 1013 13.15 33.30 15.88
C PRO A 1013 12.64 33.86 14.53
N PRO A 1014 11.32 34.02 14.37
CA PRO A 1014 10.72 34.67 13.21
C PRO A 1014 10.84 36.21 13.24
N LEU A 1015 12.03 36.74 13.55
CA LEU A 1015 12.34 38.16 13.63
C LEU A 1015 13.68 38.47 12.97
N ASP A 1016 13.84 39.69 12.46
CA ASP A 1016 15.18 40.26 12.21
C ASP A 1016 15.79 40.65 13.57
N LEU A 1017 16.74 39.86 14.03
CA LEU A 1017 17.38 40.06 15.32
C LEU A 1017 18.38 41.24 15.31
N ALA A 1018 18.91 41.60 14.14
CA ALA A 1018 19.87 42.70 14.04
C ALA A 1018 19.22 44.07 14.32
N SER A 1019 17.90 44.17 14.19
CA SER A 1019 17.12 45.37 14.47
C SER A 1019 16.51 45.41 15.88
N ARG A 1020 16.91 44.53 16.80
CA ARG A 1020 16.23 44.31 18.09
C ARG A 1020 17.17 44.53 19.28
N SER A 1021 16.58 44.87 20.43
CA SER A 1021 17.29 44.89 21.72
C SER A 1021 17.18 43.50 22.35
N ILE A 1022 18.32 42.89 22.67
CA ILE A 1022 18.37 41.49 23.13
C ILE A 1022 19.11 41.41 24.45
N THR A 1023 18.52 40.69 25.41
CA THR A 1023 19.21 40.30 26.64
C THR A 1023 19.19 38.79 26.83
N VAL A 1024 20.29 38.23 27.33
CA VAL A 1024 20.43 36.84 27.73
C VAL A 1024 20.75 36.82 29.22
N ASN A 1025 19.89 36.17 30.02
CA ASN A 1025 19.97 36.16 31.48
C ASN A 1025 20.07 37.57 32.09
N GLY A 1026 19.41 38.55 31.47
CA GLY A 1026 19.37 39.95 31.90
C GLY A 1026 20.57 40.80 31.47
N ALA A 1027 21.56 40.24 30.77
CA ALA A 1027 22.71 40.97 30.22
C ALA A 1027 22.54 41.22 28.70
N PRO A 1028 22.92 42.39 28.17
CA PRO A 1028 22.95 42.63 26.73
C PRO A 1028 23.97 41.71 26.06
N THR A 1029 23.73 41.37 24.78
CA THR A 1029 24.59 40.50 23.98
C THR A 1029 24.81 41.07 22.59
N ASP A 1030 26.05 40.95 22.09
CA ASP A 1030 26.44 41.35 20.73
C ASP A 1030 26.70 40.13 19.83
N GLU A 1031 26.58 38.89 20.35
CA GLU A 1031 26.78 37.65 19.58
C GLU A 1031 25.54 37.28 18.74
N VAL A 1032 25.13 38.22 17.87
CA VAL A 1032 23.89 38.16 17.10
C VAL A 1032 24.13 38.44 15.62
N THR A 1033 23.36 37.76 14.77
CA THR A 1033 23.23 38.03 13.33
C THR A 1033 21.79 38.44 13.03
N ALA A 1034 21.45 38.80 11.78
CA ALA A 1034 20.06 39.08 11.42
C ALA A 1034 19.11 37.89 11.69
N ALA A 1035 19.62 36.64 11.60
CA ALA A 1035 18.80 35.44 11.71
C ALA A 1035 18.97 34.66 13.03
N GLU A 1036 20.13 34.74 13.68
CA GLU A 1036 20.49 33.87 14.81
C GLU A 1036 21.17 34.64 15.95
N LEU A 1037 20.83 34.25 17.19
CA LEU A 1037 21.53 34.63 18.42
C LEU A 1037 22.30 33.43 19.00
N LEU A 1038 23.55 33.65 19.43
CA LEU A 1038 24.34 32.63 20.15
C LEU A 1038 24.05 32.64 21.66
N ILE A 1039 23.78 31.46 22.21
CA ILE A 1039 23.57 31.22 23.64
C ILE A 1039 24.61 30.20 24.13
N ARG A 1040 25.33 30.55 25.20
CA ARG A 1040 26.48 29.77 25.72
C ARG A 1040 26.25 29.04 27.04
N ALA A 1041 25.07 29.17 27.63
CA ALA A 1041 24.75 28.55 28.92
C ALA A 1041 23.27 28.16 28.97
N VAL A 1042 22.96 27.11 29.73
CA VAL A 1042 21.61 26.74 30.16
C VAL A 1042 21.60 26.54 31.69
N PRO A 1043 20.51 26.90 32.40
CA PRO A 1043 19.29 27.50 31.87
C PRO A 1043 19.53 28.91 31.30
N ALA A 1044 18.79 29.23 30.24
CA ALA A 1044 18.84 30.55 29.59
C ALA A 1044 17.46 31.17 29.54
N ARG A 1045 17.40 32.48 29.82
CA ARG A 1045 16.24 33.32 29.51
C ARG A 1045 16.67 34.40 28.54
N VAL A 1046 16.09 34.42 27.35
CA VAL A 1046 16.34 35.43 26.31
C VAL A 1046 15.11 36.31 26.20
N VAL A 1047 15.31 37.63 26.16
CA VAL A 1047 14.26 38.62 25.89
C VAL A 1047 14.66 39.43 24.66
N VAL A 1048 13.82 39.41 23.63
CA VAL A 1048 13.98 40.16 22.38
C VAL A 1048 12.89 41.24 22.33
N SER A 1049 13.27 42.51 22.34
CA SER A 1049 12.36 43.68 22.29
C SER A 1049 12.50 44.45 20.99
#